data_AF-A0A8J7Y0A1-F1
#
_entry.id   AF-A0A8J7Y0A1-F1
#
_cell.length_a   1.000
_cell.length_b   1.000
_cell.length_c   1.000
_cell.angle_alpha   90.00
_cell.angle_beta   90.00
_cell.angle_gamma   90.00
#
_symmetry.space_group_name_H-M   'P 1'
#
loop_
_entity.id
_entity.type
_entity.pdbx_description
1 polymer ?
#
loop_
_entity_poly.entity_id
_entity_poly.type
_entity_poly.pdbx_seq_one_letter_code
_entity_poly.pdbx_strand_id
1 'polypeptide(L)'
;MKKSYLLALGMACWIFVGLSETIEAAVPGNRGLMKELQWSKEDRLTVNQLEDSSLSIIQDAEGTLWAVWATETYTGEDILYRTFDGEWSKGMTVTSIGLDDSSPTIIQDADGTIWVVWTSSRSHDWEIYCKTFDGTWSGSTKLTENPGDDVNPTIFQDATGKIWVAWSSFRGDYYHIYYKTFDGEWSDDIQLTDAHGDDFNPTIIQDADGTIWVFWESAVVDNMEIYCKKTSDGYTWSEDELLATNRQIEMSYSVLQDTTGTIWVVWDFLHDNYDIYYKTFDGEWSDNEQLTNTPGHDHNPSIMQDANGTVWVVWDSEREFGNRDIYYKTFDGEWSDDIQLTEHSGKDWSPQIIQDSSGTIWIFWDSERDGNQDIYYMMGTFVSWWVAPEILAIFLIGLLVSSSYGWYKKFPVSFNRFSWVITGGKLVPFMEINPNPYIAGNPIRSREMFFGREDVFEFLDTKLEQGVDVAIVLHGQRRTGKTSILYQIKEGRLGPQFIPVFIDIQEMVVNNDKEFLQKIAKKMVEGLKDCEPESFYSLKEFLETNWNENNPYDTFEEFLDICSTLIGGRCFLIMVDEYDLLAEKIEKKILRSEITGFLRSWMQLKSQFSFVFAGTRELEKTKPFWPLLFDSAIYRKISTLKKEDAITLMKKPVRGLIHYDSDATEQILRLTSCHPYFLQLMLQKFVDHINERRHYRIGSEDVDEVVSDLMRHPPSHFNYLWVNSSLQERKVLSAMASFPIESMEIPLQEIYAKLSQINIEDTTVKGILEKLVEKDILEISKSGEIFLFRLELYRRWIASKHPFLRIREEIE
;
A
#
# COMPACT_ATOMS: atom_id res chain seq x y z
N MET A 1 -48.05 47.74 4.83
CA MET A 1 -46.76 47.26 5.35
C MET A 1 -46.85 46.69 6.78
N LYS A 2 -47.32 47.40 7.82
CA LYS A 2 -47.38 46.81 9.18
C LYS A 2 -48.44 45.70 9.40
N LYS A 3 -49.58 45.72 8.69
CA LYS A 3 -50.59 44.64 8.76
C LYS A 3 -50.17 43.35 8.04
N SER A 4 -49.34 43.46 7.00
CA SER A 4 -48.82 42.33 6.22
C SER A 4 -47.74 41.55 6.97
N TYR A 5 -46.94 42.24 7.79
CA TYR A 5 -45.89 41.64 8.61
C TYR A 5 -46.45 40.79 9.77
N LEU A 6 -47.54 41.24 10.41
CA LEU A 6 -48.20 40.50 11.49
C LEU A 6 -48.95 39.25 10.98
N LEU A 7 -49.50 39.31 9.75
CA LEU A 7 -50.11 38.14 9.10
C LEU A 7 -49.06 37.11 8.66
N ALA A 8 -47.89 37.57 8.17
CA ALA A 8 -46.78 36.70 7.82
C ALA A 8 -46.13 36.04 9.05
N LEU A 9 -45.98 36.75 10.16
CA LEU A 9 -45.53 36.18 11.44
C LEU A 9 -46.56 35.21 12.03
N GLY A 10 -47.86 35.52 11.91
CA GLY A 10 -48.94 34.62 12.33
C GLY A 10 -48.97 33.32 11.52
N MET A 11 -48.80 33.39 10.19
CA MET A 11 -48.69 32.21 9.32
C MET A 11 -47.39 31.43 9.56
N ALA A 12 -46.26 32.10 9.78
CA ALA A 12 -44.99 31.45 10.08
C ALA A 12 -45.05 30.68 11.41
N CYS A 13 -45.65 31.25 12.47
CA CYS A 13 -45.84 30.54 13.73
C CYS A 13 -46.83 29.37 13.61
N TRP A 14 -47.86 29.46 12.78
CA TRP A 14 -48.82 28.38 12.57
C TRP A 14 -48.21 27.22 11.76
N ILE A 15 -47.38 27.54 10.77
CA ILE A 15 -46.57 26.56 10.00
C ILE A 15 -45.53 25.92 10.92
N PHE A 16 -44.90 26.67 11.83
CA PHE A 16 -43.91 26.16 12.78
C PHE A 16 -44.51 25.16 13.79
N VAL A 17 -45.72 25.45 14.31
CA VAL A 17 -46.42 24.54 15.23
C VAL A 17 -46.94 23.30 14.49
N GLY A 18 -47.47 23.46 13.27
CA GLY A 18 -47.89 22.33 12.45
C GLY A 18 -46.74 21.42 11.99
N LEU A 19 -45.58 21.98 11.61
CA LEU A 19 -44.39 21.20 11.26
C LEU A 19 -43.75 20.54 12.48
N SER A 20 -43.79 21.17 13.65
CA SER A 20 -43.34 20.55 14.91
C SER A 20 -44.08 19.25 15.20
N GLU A 21 -45.41 19.25 15.11
CA GLU A 21 -46.24 18.05 15.33
C GLU A 21 -46.08 17.01 14.22
N THR A 22 -45.80 17.44 12.98
CA THR A 22 -45.60 16.51 11.85
C THR A 22 -44.19 15.89 11.85
N ILE A 23 -43.18 16.60 12.35
CA ILE A 23 -41.80 16.11 12.52
C ILE A 23 -41.70 15.13 13.70
N GLU A 24 -42.44 15.36 14.80
CA GLU A 24 -42.54 14.39 15.90
C GLU A 24 -43.22 13.07 15.48
N ALA A 25 -44.13 13.11 14.49
CA ALA A 25 -44.80 11.92 13.98
C ALA A 25 -44.00 11.15 12.91
N ALA A 26 -43.04 11.80 12.23
CA ALA A 26 -42.29 11.21 11.11
C ALA A 26 -40.97 10.54 11.53
N VAL A 27 -40.46 10.80 12.74
CA VAL A 27 -39.25 10.15 13.27
C VAL A 27 -39.45 9.76 14.74
N PRO A 28 -40.09 8.62 15.03
CA PRO A 28 -40.02 8.04 16.36
C PRO A 28 -38.66 7.34 16.52
N GLY A 29 -37.79 7.92 17.35
CA GLY A 29 -36.67 7.18 17.96
C GLY A 29 -35.35 7.13 17.20
N ASN A 30 -34.68 8.27 17.01
CA ASN A 30 -33.28 8.51 17.41
C ASN A 30 -32.78 9.82 16.79
N ARG A 31 -32.28 10.72 17.64
CA ARG A 31 -31.78 12.03 17.24
C ARG A 31 -30.37 11.91 16.65
N GLY A 32 -30.22 12.20 15.36
CA GLY A 32 -29.16 13.06 14.81
C GLY A 32 -27.68 12.76 15.07
N LEU A 33 -27.23 11.51 14.97
CA LEU A 33 -25.80 11.16 14.87
C LEU A 33 -25.56 10.36 13.58
N MET A 34 -24.79 10.91 12.63
CA MET A 34 -24.16 10.09 11.58
C MET A 34 -22.81 9.61 12.13
N LYS A 35 -22.59 8.30 12.16
CA LYS A 35 -21.30 7.69 12.53
C LYS A 35 -20.58 7.23 11.25
N GLU A 36 -19.33 7.64 11.06
CA GLU A 36 -18.48 7.18 9.96
C GLU A 36 -17.32 6.38 10.54
N LEU A 37 -17.07 5.18 10.00
CA LEU A 37 -15.97 4.33 10.41
C LEU A 37 -14.67 4.84 9.76
N GLN A 38 -13.66 5.11 10.57
CA GLN A 38 -12.33 5.48 10.12
C GLN A 38 -11.31 4.45 10.59
N TRP A 39 -10.61 3.88 9.61
CA TRP A 39 -9.51 2.95 9.82
C TRP A 39 -8.20 3.69 10.08
N SER A 40 -7.40 3.18 11.02
CA SER A 40 -6.03 3.61 11.24
C SER A 40 -5.13 3.18 10.09
N LYS A 41 -3.87 3.63 10.11
CA LYS A 41 -2.84 2.96 9.33
C LYS A 41 -2.65 1.51 9.81
N GLU A 42 -2.17 0.68 8.91
CA GLU A 42 -1.66 -0.66 9.22
C GLU A 42 -0.42 -0.52 10.12
N ASP A 43 -0.42 -1.21 11.25
CA ASP A 43 0.70 -1.23 12.21
C ASP A 43 1.08 -2.68 12.51
N ARG A 44 2.36 -2.88 12.84
CA ARG A 44 2.95 -4.21 13.04
C ARG A 44 2.90 -4.60 14.53
N LEU A 45 2.33 -5.77 14.84
CA LEU A 45 2.27 -6.31 16.20
C LEU A 45 3.55 -7.05 16.58
N THR A 46 4.15 -7.82 15.68
CA THR A 46 5.40 -8.53 15.95
C THR A 46 6.57 -7.75 15.38
N VAL A 47 7.65 -7.51 16.13
CA VAL A 47 8.79 -6.67 15.64
C VAL A 47 10.11 -7.41 15.68
N ASN A 48 10.05 -8.74 15.77
CA ASN A 48 11.22 -9.61 15.79
C ASN A 48 11.69 -9.86 14.34
N GLN A 49 12.78 -10.62 14.17
CA GLN A 49 13.28 -11.05 12.85
C GLN A 49 12.98 -12.53 12.59
N LEU A 50 11.97 -13.07 13.26
CA LEU A 50 11.54 -14.46 13.21
C LEU A 50 10.19 -14.55 12.48
N GLU A 51 9.67 -15.76 12.32
CA GLU A 51 8.32 -15.98 11.77
C GLU A 51 7.33 -16.11 12.92
N ASP A 52 6.18 -15.43 12.82
CA ASP A 52 5.13 -15.41 13.84
C ASP A 52 3.79 -15.84 13.24
N SER A 53 3.05 -16.70 13.94
CA SER A 53 1.77 -17.23 13.46
C SER A 53 0.80 -17.58 14.60
N SER A 54 -0.42 -18.01 14.25
CA SER A 54 -1.40 -18.58 15.18
C SER A 54 -1.82 -17.61 16.30
N LEU A 55 -2.15 -16.37 15.92
CA LEU A 55 -2.61 -15.35 16.87
C LEU A 55 -3.91 -15.76 17.58
N SER A 56 -3.95 -15.57 18.89
CA SER A 56 -5.19 -15.51 19.68
C SER A 56 -5.23 -14.22 20.51
N ILE A 57 -6.40 -13.58 20.58
CA ILE A 57 -6.57 -12.23 21.14
C ILE A 57 -7.81 -12.15 22.02
N ILE A 58 -7.70 -11.49 23.18
CA ILE A 58 -8.84 -11.11 24.03
C ILE A 58 -8.68 -9.68 24.56
N GLN A 59 -9.76 -9.09 25.07
CA GLN A 59 -9.70 -7.97 26.00
C GLN A 59 -10.03 -8.46 27.41
N ASP A 60 -9.20 -8.11 28.38
CA ASP A 60 -9.49 -8.37 29.79
C ASP A 60 -10.50 -7.36 30.38
N ALA A 61 -11.03 -7.67 31.57
CA ALA A 61 -12.01 -6.87 32.29
C ALA A 61 -11.50 -5.47 32.67
N GLU A 62 -10.18 -5.31 32.77
CA GLU A 62 -9.50 -4.03 32.98
C GLU A 62 -9.41 -3.18 31.71
N GLY A 63 -9.71 -3.75 30.55
CA GLY A 63 -9.69 -3.08 29.25
C GLY A 63 -8.38 -3.24 28.47
N THR A 64 -7.46 -4.08 28.95
CA THR A 64 -6.18 -4.39 28.30
C THR A 64 -6.38 -5.46 27.25
N LEU A 65 -5.87 -5.26 26.03
CA LEU A 65 -5.83 -6.34 25.04
C LEU A 65 -4.65 -7.28 25.32
N TRP A 66 -4.87 -8.58 25.24
CA TRP A 66 -3.85 -9.62 25.36
C TRP A 66 -3.75 -10.38 24.04
N ALA A 67 -2.61 -10.26 23.37
CA ALA A 67 -2.28 -11.01 22.17
C ALA A 67 -1.27 -12.10 22.50
N VAL A 68 -1.56 -13.35 22.13
CA VAL A 68 -0.64 -14.49 22.21
C VAL A 68 -0.44 -15.11 20.82
N TRP A 69 0.77 -15.56 20.52
CA TRP A 69 1.10 -16.15 19.23
C TRP A 69 2.32 -17.09 19.35
N ALA A 70 2.56 -17.91 18.33
CA ALA A 70 3.74 -18.76 18.23
C ALA A 70 4.83 -18.06 17.40
N THR A 71 6.09 -18.12 17.85
CA THR A 71 7.25 -17.56 17.16
C THR A 71 8.25 -18.67 16.84
N GLU A 72 8.66 -18.80 15.58
CA GLU A 72 9.68 -19.78 15.16
C GLU A 72 11.08 -19.33 15.62
N THR A 73 11.70 -20.10 16.52
CA THR A 73 13.07 -19.87 17.00
C THR A 73 14.04 -20.88 16.40
N TYR A 74 15.36 -20.64 16.53
CA TYR A 74 16.39 -21.62 16.11
C TYR A 74 16.28 -23.00 16.77
N THR A 75 15.53 -23.11 17.87
CA THR A 75 15.39 -24.33 18.66
C THR A 75 14.00 -24.95 18.60
N GLY A 76 13.07 -24.34 17.86
CA GLY A 76 11.66 -24.71 17.80
C GLY A 76 10.73 -23.51 17.99
N GLU A 77 9.43 -23.72 18.05
CA GLU A 77 8.44 -22.65 18.28
C GLU A 77 8.24 -22.34 19.78
N ASP A 78 8.25 -21.06 20.16
CA ASP A 78 7.90 -20.62 21.53
C ASP A 78 6.64 -19.74 21.49
N ILE A 79 5.82 -19.79 22.55
CA ILE A 79 4.64 -18.95 22.70
C ILE A 79 5.02 -17.61 23.34
N LEU A 80 4.70 -16.52 22.66
CA LEU A 80 4.93 -15.15 23.12
C LEU A 80 3.60 -14.43 23.36
N TYR A 81 3.67 -13.32 24.09
CA TYR A 81 2.55 -12.42 24.29
C TYR A 81 2.94 -10.94 24.35
N ARG A 82 1.97 -10.08 24.04
CA ARG A 82 1.99 -8.63 24.29
C ARG A 82 0.67 -8.18 24.87
N THR A 83 0.71 -7.10 25.65
CA THR A 83 -0.46 -6.43 26.18
C THR A 83 -0.59 -5.01 25.63
N PHE A 84 -1.82 -4.51 25.45
CA PHE A 84 -2.11 -3.15 25.01
C PHE A 84 -2.93 -2.39 26.06
N ASP A 85 -2.33 -1.35 26.64
CA ASP A 85 -2.99 -0.36 27.50
C ASP A 85 -2.61 1.06 27.00
N GLY A 86 -3.08 1.38 25.79
CA GLY A 86 -2.75 2.61 25.05
C GLY A 86 -1.48 2.51 24.20
N GLU A 87 -0.52 1.66 24.58
CA GLU A 87 0.62 1.25 23.76
C GLU A 87 0.90 -0.23 23.97
N TRP A 88 1.39 -0.91 22.93
CA TRP A 88 1.76 -2.32 23.03
C TRP A 88 3.05 -2.51 23.86
N SER A 89 3.01 -3.42 24.83
CA SER A 89 4.16 -3.81 25.66
C SER A 89 5.33 -4.34 24.83
N LYS A 90 6.50 -4.64 25.43
CA LYS A 90 7.50 -5.47 24.72
C LYS A 90 7.00 -6.92 24.62
N GLY A 91 7.44 -7.65 23.60
CA GLY A 91 7.21 -9.09 23.50
C GLY A 91 7.78 -9.81 24.72
N MET A 92 6.95 -10.61 25.38
CA MET A 92 7.28 -11.40 26.56
C MET A 92 7.00 -12.87 26.27
N THR A 93 7.79 -13.77 26.86
CA THR A 93 7.66 -15.21 26.63
C THR A 93 6.64 -15.82 27.60
N VAL A 94 5.71 -16.61 27.06
CA VAL A 94 4.90 -17.57 27.83
C VAL A 94 5.69 -18.87 27.97
N THR A 95 6.36 -19.32 26.92
CA THR A 95 7.25 -20.49 26.93
C THR A 95 8.67 -20.13 26.46
N SER A 96 9.66 -20.91 26.91
CA SER A 96 11.08 -20.67 26.60
C SER A 96 11.88 -21.96 26.73
N ILE A 97 11.33 -23.04 26.18
CA ILE A 97 11.83 -24.41 26.43
C ILE A 97 12.74 -24.93 25.31
N GLY A 98 12.75 -24.27 24.15
CA GLY A 98 13.57 -24.66 23.00
C GLY A 98 13.14 -26.00 22.39
N LEU A 99 11.82 -26.22 22.33
CA LEU A 99 11.09 -27.31 21.66
C LEU A 99 9.82 -26.69 21.06
N ASP A 100 9.10 -27.40 20.20
CA ASP A 100 7.95 -26.84 19.49
C ASP A 100 6.72 -26.69 20.40
N ASP A 101 6.31 -25.45 20.63
CA ASP A 101 5.04 -25.03 21.22
C ASP A 101 4.23 -24.22 20.20
N SER A 102 3.01 -24.65 19.86
CA SER A 102 2.19 -24.05 18.80
C SER A 102 0.69 -23.99 19.14
N SER A 103 -0.10 -23.35 18.27
CA SER A 103 -1.56 -23.23 18.39
C SER A 103 -2.06 -22.70 19.75
N PRO A 104 -1.58 -21.53 20.22
CA PRO A 104 -2.01 -20.97 21.49
C PRO A 104 -3.44 -20.44 21.41
N THR A 105 -4.20 -20.61 22.50
CA THR A 105 -5.49 -19.96 22.69
C THR A 105 -5.59 -19.39 24.11
N ILE A 106 -6.31 -18.26 24.24
CA ILE A 106 -6.33 -17.44 25.45
C ILE A 106 -7.76 -17.07 25.86
N ILE A 107 -8.06 -17.10 27.16
CA ILE A 107 -9.27 -16.51 27.76
C ILE A 107 -8.92 -15.79 29.07
N GLN A 108 -9.78 -14.87 29.50
CA GLN A 108 -9.84 -14.44 30.90
C GLN A 108 -11.04 -15.12 31.56
N ASP A 109 -10.82 -15.73 32.72
CA ASP A 109 -11.91 -16.27 33.53
C ASP A 109 -12.61 -15.18 34.37
N ALA A 110 -13.76 -15.53 34.95
CA ALA A 110 -14.57 -14.64 35.78
C ALA A 110 -13.87 -14.14 37.05
N ASP A 111 -12.79 -14.80 37.50
CA ASP A 111 -11.97 -14.37 38.64
C ASP A 111 -10.86 -13.39 38.22
N GLY A 112 -10.73 -13.11 36.91
CA GLY A 112 -9.74 -12.22 36.32
C GLY A 112 -8.43 -12.90 35.93
N THR A 113 -8.34 -14.23 36.06
CA THR A 113 -7.16 -15.02 35.71
C THR A 113 -7.10 -15.20 34.19
N ILE A 114 -5.95 -14.94 33.60
CA ILE A 114 -5.70 -15.23 32.18
C ILE A 114 -5.26 -16.69 32.05
N TRP A 115 -5.89 -17.44 31.16
CA TRP A 115 -5.54 -18.82 30.83
C TRP A 115 -5.00 -18.87 29.42
N VAL A 116 -3.86 -19.54 29.24
CA VAL A 116 -3.30 -19.85 27.93
C VAL A 116 -3.11 -21.35 27.83
N VAL A 117 -3.69 -21.97 26.80
CA VAL A 117 -3.44 -23.38 26.46
C VAL A 117 -2.82 -23.48 25.07
N TRP A 118 -1.96 -24.48 24.88
CA TRP A 118 -1.21 -24.67 23.63
C TRP A 118 -0.82 -26.14 23.47
N THR A 119 -0.42 -26.51 22.25
CA THR A 119 0.13 -27.82 21.92
C THR A 119 1.65 -27.80 22.05
N SER A 120 2.23 -28.84 22.64
CA SER A 120 3.69 -28.92 22.84
C SER A 120 4.27 -30.29 22.50
N SER A 121 5.41 -30.30 21.82
CA SER A 121 6.25 -31.47 21.56
C SER A 121 7.27 -31.75 22.68
N ARG A 122 7.09 -31.15 23.87
CA ARG A 122 8.04 -31.33 24.99
C ARG A 122 8.02 -32.74 25.61
N SER A 123 7.03 -33.53 25.26
CA SER A 123 6.92 -34.97 25.51
C SER A 123 7.40 -35.77 24.29
N HIS A 124 7.34 -37.10 24.30
CA HIS A 124 7.74 -37.88 23.10
C HIS A 124 6.70 -37.76 21.96
N ASP A 125 5.49 -37.35 22.33
CA ASP A 125 4.25 -37.09 21.60
C ASP A 125 3.81 -35.63 21.80
N TRP A 126 2.93 -35.13 20.95
CA TRP A 126 2.31 -33.81 21.11
C TRP A 126 1.23 -33.86 22.19
N GLU A 127 1.28 -32.93 23.14
CA GLU A 127 0.38 -32.91 24.29
C GLU A 127 -0.11 -31.49 24.59
N ILE A 128 -1.28 -31.37 25.22
CA ILE A 128 -1.86 -30.08 25.58
C ILE A 128 -1.29 -29.60 26.92
N TYR A 129 -0.84 -28.35 26.94
CA TYR A 129 -0.33 -27.68 28.12
C TYR A 129 -1.14 -26.42 28.44
N CYS A 130 -1.06 -26.00 29.71
CA CYS A 130 -1.74 -24.84 30.23
C CYS A 130 -0.82 -24.00 31.13
N LYS A 131 -1.05 -22.68 31.13
CA LYS A 131 -0.54 -21.72 32.11
C LYS A 131 -1.63 -20.74 32.48
N THR A 132 -1.56 -20.26 33.71
CA THR A 132 -2.43 -19.20 34.21
C THR A 132 -1.63 -17.97 34.63
N PHE A 133 -2.25 -16.80 34.58
CA PHE A 133 -1.68 -15.53 35.04
C PHE A 133 -2.68 -14.77 35.92
N ASP A 134 -2.30 -14.56 37.17
CA ASP A 134 -3.04 -13.82 38.21
C ASP A 134 -2.25 -12.58 38.71
N GLY A 135 -1.36 -12.07 37.86
CA GLY A 135 -0.30 -11.11 38.19
C GLY A 135 1.10 -11.72 38.07
N THR A 136 1.20 -13.05 38.12
CA THR A 136 2.40 -13.80 37.76
C THR A 136 2.05 -15.08 36.99
N TRP A 137 2.90 -15.48 36.04
CA TRP A 137 2.69 -16.75 35.34
C TRP A 137 2.90 -17.94 36.27
N SER A 138 1.98 -18.90 36.20
CA SER A 138 2.13 -20.22 36.81
C SER A 138 3.26 -21.02 36.13
N GLY A 139 3.60 -22.16 36.73
CA GLY A 139 4.33 -23.21 36.00
C GLY A 139 3.47 -23.78 34.87
N SER A 140 4.11 -24.40 33.87
CA SER A 140 3.39 -25.18 32.85
C SER A 140 2.79 -26.44 33.46
N THR A 141 1.48 -26.62 33.28
CA THR A 141 0.76 -27.84 33.67
C THR A 141 0.43 -28.63 32.40
N LYS A 142 0.80 -29.91 32.37
CA LYS A 142 0.41 -30.84 31.31
C LYS A 142 -1.05 -31.26 31.55
N LEU A 143 -1.93 -31.12 30.54
CA LEU A 143 -3.36 -31.42 30.66
C LEU A 143 -3.71 -32.83 30.17
N THR A 144 -2.96 -33.35 29.21
CA THR A 144 -3.20 -34.65 28.58
C THR A 144 -2.03 -35.61 28.83
N GLU A 145 -2.33 -36.90 28.91
CA GLU A 145 -1.31 -37.94 29.04
C GLU A 145 -1.80 -39.22 28.38
N ASN A 146 -1.39 -39.44 27.14
CA ASN A 146 -1.78 -40.59 26.35
C ASN A 146 -0.66 -40.93 25.33
N PRO A 147 -0.66 -42.09 24.67
CA PRO A 147 0.42 -42.49 23.77
C PRO A 147 0.35 -41.89 22.35
N GLY A 148 -0.57 -40.96 22.08
CA GLY A 148 -0.83 -40.37 20.78
C GLY A 148 -0.88 -38.84 20.83
N ASP A 149 -0.86 -38.22 19.66
CA ASP A 149 -0.76 -36.77 19.52
C ASP A 149 -2.08 -36.07 19.87
N ASP A 150 -2.00 -35.06 20.74
CA ASP A 150 -3.09 -34.15 21.10
C ASP A 150 -2.77 -32.74 20.56
N VAL A 151 -3.61 -32.22 19.66
CA VAL A 151 -3.37 -30.98 18.90
C VAL A 151 -4.59 -30.06 18.81
N ASN A 152 -4.38 -28.81 18.42
CA ASN A 152 -5.39 -27.78 18.15
C ASN A 152 -6.37 -27.55 19.31
N PRO A 153 -5.88 -27.13 20.50
CA PRO A 153 -6.73 -26.92 21.66
C PRO A 153 -7.59 -25.65 21.51
N THR A 154 -8.79 -25.71 22.06
CA THR A 154 -9.66 -24.56 22.32
C THR A 154 -9.99 -24.49 23.81
N ILE A 155 -10.17 -23.28 24.34
CA ILE A 155 -10.51 -23.04 25.75
C ILE A 155 -11.70 -22.09 25.85
N PHE A 156 -12.59 -22.38 26.80
CA PHE A 156 -13.82 -21.64 27.03
C PHE A 156 -14.20 -21.68 28.50
N GLN A 157 -14.84 -20.63 29.04
CA GLN A 157 -15.46 -20.67 30.37
C GLN A 157 -16.98 -20.59 30.22
N ASP A 158 -17.69 -21.55 30.82
CA ASP A 158 -19.16 -21.51 30.86
C ASP A 158 -19.69 -20.56 31.94
N ALA A 159 -20.97 -20.22 31.86
CA ALA A 159 -21.66 -19.32 32.79
C ALA A 159 -21.69 -19.82 34.25
N THR A 160 -21.33 -21.09 34.51
CA THR A 160 -21.18 -21.63 35.87
C THR A 160 -19.80 -21.38 36.47
N GLY A 161 -18.85 -20.90 35.65
CA GLY A 161 -17.46 -20.66 36.03
C GLY A 161 -16.52 -21.82 35.68
N LYS A 162 -17.05 -22.92 35.12
CA LYS A 162 -16.26 -24.09 34.76
C LYS A 162 -15.50 -23.84 33.46
N ILE A 163 -14.21 -24.17 33.45
CA ILE A 163 -13.36 -24.09 32.25
C ILE A 163 -13.51 -25.37 31.45
N TRP A 164 -13.61 -25.23 30.14
CA TRP A 164 -13.67 -26.29 29.15
C TRP A 164 -12.44 -26.20 28.27
N VAL A 165 -11.79 -27.33 28.03
CA VAL A 165 -10.72 -27.46 27.02
C VAL A 165 -11.11 -28.60 26.10
N ALA A 166 -11.15 -28.37 24.79
CA ALA A 166 -11.32 -29.42 23.78
C ALA A 166 -10.14 -29.42 22.81
N TRP A 167 -9.82 -30.58 22.25
CA TRP A 167 -8.68 -30.79 21.36
C TRP A 167 -8.91 -31.98 20.43
N SER A 168 -8.06 -32.11 19.41
CA SER A 168 -8.05 -33.24 18.48
C SER A 168 -7.02 -34.26 18.97
N SER A 169 -7.39 -35.54 19.09
CA SER A 169 -6.57 -36.57 19.73
C SER A 169 -6.41 -37.82 18.86
N PHE A 170 -5.17 -38.25 18.62
CA PHE A 170 -4.84 -39.45 17.84
C PHE A 170 -4.72 -40.70 18.73
N ARG A 171 -5.85 -41.16 19.29
CA ARG A 171 -5.92 -42.35 20.17
C ARG A 171 -6.44 -43.57 19.41
N GLY A 172 -5.72 -44.02 18.37
CA GLY A 172 -6.09 -45.21 17.61
C GLY A 172 -5.71 -45.10 16.15
N ASP A 173 -6.72 -45.19 15.27
CA ASP A 173 -6.54 -45.12 13.82
C ASP A 173 -6.88 -43.74 13.22
N TYR A 174 -7.61 -42.89 13.96
CA TYR A 174 -8.11 -41.59 13.52
C TYR A 174 -7.99 -40.53 14.63
N TYR A 175 -7.96 -39.25 14.25
CA TYR A 175 -8.15 -38.14 15.18
C TYR A 175 -9.61 -38.04 15.61
N HIS A 176 -9.85 -37.86 16.90
CA HIS A 176 -11.18 -37.61 17.45
C HIS A 176 -11.17 -36.39 18.36
N ILE A 177 -12.31 -35.74 18.52
CA ILE A 177 -12.45 -34.63 19.46
C ILE A 177 -12.57 -35.19 20.87
N TYR A 178 -11.72 -34.68 21.76
CA TYR A 178 -11.80 -34.91 23.20
C TYR A 178 -12.01 -33.59 23.92
N TYR A 179 -12.56 -33.65 25.12
CA TYR A 179 -12.64 -32.52 26.01
C TYR A 179 -12.39 -32.91 27.47
N LYS A 180 -12.07 -31.91 28.29
CA LYS A 180 -12.07 -32.00 29.74
C LYS A 180 -12.50 -30.68 30.35
N THR A 181 -12.84 -30.73 31.64
CA THR A 181 -13.34 -29.56 32.36
C THR A 181 -12.58 -29.32 33.65
N PHE A 182 -12.56 -28.07 34.10
CA PHE A 182 -11.99 -27.65 35.38
C PHE A 182 -13.04 -26.92 36.22
N ASP A 183 -13.31 -27.48 37.40
CA ASP A 183 -14.19 -26.91 38.45
C ASP A 183 -13.49 -27.07 39.82
N GLY A 184 -12.28 -26.51 39.91
CA GLY A 184 -11.35 -26.69 41.03
C GLY A 184 -10.38 -27.86 40.89
N GLU A 185 -10.76 -28.91 40.15
CA GLU A 185 -9.89 -29.99 39.69
C GLU A 185 -10.20 -30.33 38.23
N TRP A 186 -9.19 -30.81 37.49
CA TRP A 186 -9.38 -31.27 36.12
C TRP A 186 -10.10 -32.62 36.08
N SER A 187 -11.08 -32.75 35.20
CA SER A 187 -11.72 -34.03 34.91
C SER A 187 -10.80 -34.97 34.13
N ASP A 188 -11.21 -36.24 34.04
CA ASP A 188 -10.66 -37.17 33.05
C ASP A 188 -10.92 -36.65 31.62
N ASP A 189 -10.17 -37.17 30.66
CA ASP A 189 -10.37 -36.91 29.24
C ASP A 189 -11.63 -37.64 28.75
N ILE A 190 -12.54 -36.91 28.11
CA ILE A 190 -13.81 -37.44 27.61
C ILE A 190 -13.80 -37.36 26.09
N GLN A 191 -13.98 -38.50 25.42
CA GLN A 191 -14.12 -38.57 23.97
C GLN A 191 -15.50 -38.06 23.55
N LEU A 192 -15.54 -37.10 22.63
CA LEU A 192 -16.78 -36.51 22.09
C LEU A 192 -17.24 -37.18 20.79
N THR A 193 -16.29 -37.54 19.93
CA THR A 193 -16.56 -38.14 18.61
C THR A 193 -15.97 -39.54 18.51
N ASP A 194 -16.67 -40.44 17.81
CA ASP A 194 -16.31 -41.86 17.66
C ASP A 194 -16.56 -42.41 16.25
N ALA A 195 -16.87 -41.54 15.29
CA ALA A 195 -17.12 -41.90 13.90
C ALA A 195 -15.82 -42.31 13.16
N HIS A 196 -15.94 -43.06 12.06
CA HIS A 196 -14.80 -43.45 11.24
C HIS A 196 -14.34 -42.29 10.34
N GLY A 197 -13.48 -41.42 10.85
CA GLY A 197 -12.86 -40.30 10.13
C GLY A 197 -12.03 -39.44 11.09
N ASP A 198 -11.15 -38.61 10.54
CA ASP A 198 -10.37 -37.67 11.34
C ASP A 198 -11.21 -36.43 11.67
N ASP A 199 -11.29 -36.08 12.95
CA ASP A 199 -11.96 -34.88 13.46
C ASP A 199 -10.94 -33.85 13.98
N PHE A 200 -11.05 -32.59 13.53
CA PHE A 200 -10.11 -31.51 13.82
C PHE A 200 -10.77 -30.19 14.23
N ASN A 201 -9.94 -29.30 14.78
CA ASN A 201 -10.23 -27.88 15.01
C ASN A 201 -11.54 -27.65 15.79
N PRO A 202 -11.66 -28.16 17.03
CA PRO A 202 -12.88 -27.98 17.80
C PRO A 202 -13.08 -26.52 18.22
N THR A 203 -14.33 -26.04 18.19
CA THR A 203 -14.75 -24.75 18.75
C THR A 203 -15.87 -24.96 19.76
N ILE A 204 -15.77 -24.36 20.96
CA ILE A 204 -16.78 -24.44 22.02
C ILE A 204 -17.44 -23.08 22.21
N ILE A 205 -18.77 -23.05 22.26
CA ILE A 205 -19.55 -21.88 22.69
C ILE A 205 -20.64 -22.30 23.67
N GLN A 206 -21.19 -21.34 24.42
CA GLN A 206 -22.41 -21.52 25.18
C GLN A 206 -23.52 -20.62 24.65
N ASP A 207 -24.70 -21.18 24.44
CA ASP A 207 -25.87 -20.40 24.06
C ASP A 207 -26.53 -19.70 25.27
N ALA A 208 -27.39 -18.71 25.00
CA ALA A 208 -28.09 -17.94 26.03
C ALA A 208 -28.92 -18.77 27.04
N ASP A 209 -29.32 -20.00 26.68
CA ASP A 209 -30.05 -20.92 27.57
C ASP A 209 -29.10 -21.80 28.42
N GLY A 210 -27.79 -21.64 28.22
CA GLY A 210 -26.74 -22.35 28.94
C GLY A 210 -26.29 -23.66 28.27
N THR A 211 -26.81 -23.98 27.08
CA THR A 211 -26.41 -25.18 26.32
C THR A 211 -25.00 -24.98 25.78
N ILE A 212 -24.14 -25.96 25.99
CA ILE A 212 -22.80 -26.00 25.40
C ILE A 212 -22.90 -26.61 24.01
N TRP A 213 -22.31 -25.95 23.03
CA TRP A 213 -22.18 -26.43 21.67
C TRP A 213 -20.70 -26.64 21.35
N VAL A 214 -20.40 -27.75 20.68
CA VAL A 214 -19.08 -28.04 20.14
C VAL A 214 -19.21 -28.24 18.64
N PHE A 215 -18.39 -27.52 17.88
CA PHE A 215 -18.28 -27.59 16.43
C PHE A 215 -16.92 -28.19 16.08
N TRP A 216 -16.82 -28.94 14.99
CA TRP A 216 -15.56 -29.48 14.49
C TRP A 216 -15.61 -29.78 12.99
N GLU A 217 -14.44 -29.90 12.39
CA GLU A 217 -14.24 -30.39 11.03
C GLU A 217 -14.07 -31.91 11.06
N SER A 218 -14.71 -32.64 10.14
CA SER A 218 -14.68 -34.11 10.10
C SER A 218 -14.41 -34.64 8.70
N ALA A 219 -13.54 -35.64 8.58
CA ALA A 219 -13.12 -36.29 7.33
C ALA A 219 -13.72 -37.70 7.13
N VAL A 220 -14.94 -37.95 7.62
CA VAL A 220 -15.59 -39.29 7.65
C VAL A 220 -15.89 -39.89 6.26
N VAL A 221 -15.88 -39.10 5.17
CA VAL A 221 -16.32 -39.56 3.83
C VAL A 221 -15.45 -39.04 2.67
N ASP A 222 -14.12 -39.03 2.83
CA ASP A 222 -13.15 -38.46 1.87
C ASP A 222 -13.33 -36.95 1.58
N ASN A 223 -14.18 -36.27 2.36
CA ASN A 223 -14.44 -34.83 2.31
C ASN A 223 -14.44 -34.27 3.73
N MET A 224 -13.97 -33.03 3.88
CA MET A 224 -14.05 -32.26 5.13
C MET A 224 -15.46 -31.66 5.26
N GLU A 225 -16.11 -31.89 6.39
CA GLU A 225 -17.47 -31.44 6.69
C GLU A 225 -17.53 -30.79 8.07
N ILE A 226 -18.45 -29.84 8.29
CA ILE A 226 -18.65 -29.24 9.62
C ILE A 226 -19.75 -29.98 10.35
N TYR A 227 -19.44 -30.47 11.54
CA TYR A 227 -20.41 -31.08 12.45
C TYR A 227 -20.55 -30.27 13.71
N CYS A 228 -21.67 -30.47 14.41
CA CYS A 228 -21.84 -29.99 15.77
C CYS A 228 -22.55 -30.99 16.66
N LYS A 229 -22.35 -30.81 17.97
CA LYS A 229 -23.04 -31.48 19.07
C LYS A 229 -23.38 -30.47 20.13
N LYS A 230 -24.43 -30.75 20.90
CA LYS A 230 -24.83 -29.93 22.03
C LYS A 230 -25.14 -30.74 23.28
N THR A 231 -24.95 -30.10 24.41
CA THR A 231 -25.24 -30.67 25.73
C THR A 231 -25.73 -29.60 26.70
N SER A 232 -26.67 -29.97 27.58
CA SER A 232 -27.16 -29.10 28.65
C SER A 232 -26.52 -29.39 30.00
N ASP A 233 -25.86 -30.54 30.15
CA ASP A 233 -25.29 -31.03 31.42
C ASP A 233 -23.77 -31.26 31.34
N GLY A 234 -23.20 -31.23 30.13
CA GLY A 234 -21.79 -31.47 29.87
C GLY A 234 -21.39 -32.94 29.79
N TYR A 235 -22.35 -33.87 29.82
CA TYR A 235 -22.13 -35.31 29.84
C TYR A 235 -22.98 -36.05 28.82
N THR A 236 -24.22 -35.60 28.63
CA THR A 236 -25.18 -36.16 27.69
C THR A 236 -25.19 -35.29 26.45
N TRP A 237 -24.61 -35.81 25.37
CA TRP A 237 -24.51 -35.13 24.08
C TRP A 237 -25.63 -35.55 23.13
N SER A 238 -26.00 -34.65 22.23
CA SER A 238 -26.82 -34.98 21.07
C SER A 238 -26.08 -35.93 20.12
N GLU A 239 -26.82 -36.47 19.14
CA GLU A 239 -26.21 -37.08 17.95
C GLU A 239 -25.43 -36.02 17.15
N ASP A 240 -24.49 -36.48 16.33
CA ASP A 240 -23.72 -35.67 15.38
C ASP A 240 -24.68 -35.01 14.36
N GLU A 241 -24.67 -33.67 14.32
CA GLU A 241 -25.47 -32.89 13.39
C GLU A 241 -24.58 -32.26 12.33
N LEU A 242 -24.78 -32.66 11.06
CA LEU A 242 -24.04 -32.16 9.89
C LEU A 242 -24.55 -30.77 9.49
N LEU A 243 -23.67 -29.78 9.48
CA LEU A 243 -24.00 -28.40 9.13
C LEU A 243 -23.72 -28.07 7.67
N ALA A 244 -22.56 -28.50 7.17
CA ALA A 244 -22.11 -28.18 5.81
C ALA A 244 -21.34 -29.36 5.20
N THR A 245 -21.70 -29.73 3.97
CA THR A 245 -20.98 -30.73 3.16
C THR A 245 -20.05 -30.03 2.19
N ASN A 246 -18.73 -30.22 2.28
CA ASN A 246 -17.76 -29.76 1.27
C ASN A 246 -17.24 -30.96 0.45
N ARG A 247 -16.55 -30.71 -0.67
CA ARG A 247 -16.00 -31.73 -1.56
C ARG A 247 -14.46 -31.81 -1.52
N GLN A 248 -13.82 -31.23 -0.50
CA GLN A 248 -12.36 -31.09 -0.41
C GLN A 248 -11.83 -31.34 1.00
N ILE A 249 -10.50 -31.37 1.10
CA ILE A 249 -9.71 -31.80 2.27
C ILE A 249 -9.42 -30.65 3.24
N GLU A 250 -9.58 -29.39 2.84
CA GLU A 250 -9.28 -28.24 3.69
C GLU A 250 -10.50 -27.32 3.80
N MET A 251 -10.80 -26.90 5.03
CA MET A 251 -11.88 -25.99 5.38
C MET A 251 -11.43 -25.14 6.56
N SER A 252 -11.92 -23.92 6.65
CA SER A 252 -11.82 -23.07 7.84
C SER A 252 -13.18 -22.50 8.18
N TYR A 253 -13.52 -22.50 9.46
CA TYR A 253 -14.79 -21.98 9.95
C TYR A 253 -14.62 -21.08 11.18
N SER A 254 -15.63 -20.26 11.43
CA SER A 254 -15.73 -19.44 12.64
C SER A 254 -17.18 -19.39 13.11
N VAL A 255 -17.37 -19.32 14.43
CA VAL A 255 -18.68 -19.42 15.07
C VAL A 255 -18.88 -18.26 16.04
N LEU A 256 -20.08 -17.70 16.06
CA LEU A 256 -20.49 -16.64 16.97
C LEU A 256 -21.93 -16.84 17.42
N GLN A 257 -22.25 -16.64 18.69
CA GLN A 257 -23.62 -16.32 19.09
C GLN A 257 -23.80 -14.81 19.19
N ASP A 258 -24.81 -14.28 18.51
CA ASP A 258 -25.15 -12.87 18.60
C ASP A 258 -26.05 -12.55 19.81
N THR A 259 -26.21 -11.26 20.10
CA THR A 259 -27.04 -10.75 21.20
C THR A 259 -28.53 -11.06 21.09
N THR A 260 -29.01 -11.54 19.94
CA THR A 260 -30.40 -12.01 19.76
C THR A 260 -30.57 -13.48 20.15
N GLY A 261 -29.45 -14.19 20.38
CA GLY A 261 -29.40 -15.63 20.65
C GLY A 261 -29.16 -16.47 19.39
N THR A 262 -29.02 -15.85 18.22
CA THR A 262 -28.78 -16.55 16.96
C THR A 262 -27.34 -17.01 16.90
N ILE A 263 -27.11 -18.29 16.60
CA ILE A 263 -25.76 -18.82 16.35
C ILE A 263 -25.47 -18.66 14.85
N TRP A 264 -24.34 -18.06 14.52
CA TRP A 264 -23.81 -17.88 13.18
C TRP A 264 -22.61 -18.81 12.99
N VAL A 265 -22.59 -19.54 11.88
CA VAL A 265 -21.44 -20.33 11.45
C VAL A 265 -21.05 -19.80 10.07
N VAL A 266 -19.79 -19.37 9.91
CA VAL A 266 -19.22 -18.93 8.62
C VAL A 266 -18.09 -19.87 8.24
N TRP A 267 -17.96 -20.20 6.95
CA TRP A 267 -16.90 -21.10 6.46
C TRP A 267 -16.55 -20.84 5.00
N ASP A 268 -15.39 -21.32 4.57
CA ASP A 268 -15.02 -21.34 3.16
C ASP A 268 -15.48 -22.63 2.44
N PHE A 269 -15.94 -22.49 1.20
CA PHE A 269 -16.53 -23.58 0.46
C PHE A 269 -16.11 -23.56 -1.01
N LEU A 270 -15.64 -24.70 -1.52
CA LEU A 270 -15.25 -24.84 -2.92
C LEU A 270 -16.46 -25.21 -3.79
N HIS A 271 -16.84 -24.32 -4.69
CA HIS A 271 -17.70 -24.66 -5.83
C HIS A 271 -16.91 -24.71 -7.14
N ASP A 272 -16.66 -23.54 -7.74
CA ASP A 272 -15.74 -23.33 -8.86
C ASP A 272 -14.44 -22.65 -8.37
N ASN A 273 -14.57 -21.78 -7.38
CA ASN A 273 -13.56 -21.12 -6.56
C ASN A 273 -13.98 -21.24 -5.08
N TYR A 274 -13.10 -20.82 -4.16
CA TYR A 274 -13.45 -20.75 -2.73
C TYR A 274 -14.20 -19.45 -2.49
N ASP A 275 -15.41 -19.56 -1.94
CA ASP A 275 -16.22 -18.43 -1.48
C ASP A 275 -16.61 -18.67 -0.02
N ILE A 276 -16.94 -17.59 0.69
CA ILE A 276 -17.43 -17.66 2.07
C ILE A 276 -18.93 -17.92 2.05
N TYR A 277 -19.37 -18.85 2.89
CA TYR A 277 -20.77 -19.19 3.16
C TYR A 277 -21.08 -19.00 4.64
N TYR A 278 -22.38 -18.90 4.94
CA TYR A 278 -22.85 -18.85 6.31
C TYR A 278 -24.18 -19.59 6.52
N LYS A 279 -24.45 -19.90 7.79
CA LYS A 279 -25.72 -20.40 8.32
C LYS A 279 -26.04 -19.76 9.64
N THR A 280 -27.33 -19.69 9.94
CA THR A 280 -27.81 -19.24 11.23
C THR A 280 -28.67 -20.31 11.91
N PHE A 281 -28.69 -20.29 13.24
CA PHE A 281 -29.57 -21.09 14.07
C PHE A 281 -30.33 -20.19 15.05
N ASP A 282 -31.65 -20.14 14.90
CA ASP A 282 -32.60 -19.42 15.77
C ASP A 282 -33.68 -20.36 16.36
N GLY A 283 -33.36 -21.65 16.42
CA GLY A 283 -34.25 -22.76 16.79
C GLY A 283 -34.24 -23.90 15.77
N GLU A 284 -33.99 -23.57 14.50
CA GLU A 284 -33.70 -24.48 13.40
C GLU A 284 -32.55 -23.90 12.56
N TRP A 285 -31.77 -24.75 11.88
CA TRP A 285 -30.70 -24.30 10.99
C TRP A 285 -31.27 -23.76 9.68
N SER A 286 -30.74 -22.63 9.21
CA SER A 286 -31.02 -22.11 7.87
C SER A 286 -30.42 -22.99 6.76
N ASP A 287 -30.82 -22.73 5.51
CA ASP A 287 -30.10 -23.22 4.34
C ASP A 287 -28.70 -22.57 4.25
N ASN A 288 -27.79 -23.17 3.45
CA ASN A 288 -26.48 -22.58 3.17
C ASN A 288 -26.65 -21.28 2.37
N GLU A 289 -26.19 -20.16 2.90
CA GLU A 289 -26.22 -18.86 2.21
C GLU A 289 -24.81 -18.47 1.75
N GLN A 290 -24.68 -18.03 0.50
CA GLN A 290 -23.40 -17.59 -0.06
C GLN A 290 -23.15 -16.12 0.32
N LEU A 291 -22.04 -15.85 1.02
CA LEU A 291 -21.65 -14.50 1.45
C LEU A 291 -20.83 -13.76 0.37
N THR A 292 -19.90 -14.46 -0.28
CA THR A 292 -19.05 -13.92 -1.33
C THR A 292 -19.26 -14.65 -2.65
N ASN A 293 -19.08 -13.95 -3.76
CA ASN A 293 -19.23 -14.51 -5.11
C ASN A 293 -18.29 -13.77 -6.05
N THR A 294 -17.02 -14.13 -5.98
CA THR A 294 -15.96 -13.43 -6.70
C THR A 294 -15.10 -14.39 -7.50
N PRO A 295 -14.32 -13.93 -8.49
CA PRO A 295 -13.49 -14.86 -9.26
C PRO A 295 -12.24 -15.36 -8.51
N GLY A 296 -11.92 -14.81 -7.34
CA GLY A 296 -10.78 -15.22 -6.50
C GLY A 296 -11.14 -16.30 -5.49
N HIS A 297 -10.14 -16.78 -4.76
CA HIS A 297 -10.35 -17.67 -3.61
C HIS A 297 -10.48 -16.84 -2.34
N ASP A 298 -11.59 -17.00 -1.62
CA ASP A 298 -11.85 -16.39 -0.31
C ASP A 298 -11.72 -17.45 0.79
N HIS A 299 -10.88 -17.19 1.80
CA HIS A 299 -10.48 -18.15 2.84
C HIS A 299 -10.46 -17.57 4.26
N ASN A 300 -10.34 -18.47 5.23
CA ASN A 300 -10.11 -18.18 6.65
C ASN A 300 -11.04 -17.10 7.22
N PRO A 301 -12.38 -17.28 7.15
CA PRO A 301 -13.31 -16.29 7.65
C PRO A 301 -13.29 -16.21 9.19
N SER A 302 -13.44 -15.00 9.73
CA SER A 302 -13.62 -14.73 11.16
C SER A 302 -14.83 -13.83 11.36
N ILE A 303 -15.66 -14.15 12.37
CA ILE A 303 -16.94 -13.48 12.63
C ILE A 303 -16.99 -12.86 14.04
N MET A 304 -17.59 -11.68 14.16
CA MET A 304 -17.79 -10.97 15.43
C MET A 304 -19.05 -10.08 15.37
N GLN A 305 -19.78 -9.89 16.47
CA GLN A 305 -20.80 -8.84 16.57
C GLN A 305 -20.27 -7.65 17.37
N ASP A 306 -20.47 -6.43 16.85
CA ASP A 306 -20.15 -5.19 17.55
C ASP A 306 -21.23 -4.78 18.56
N ALA A 307 -20.89 -3.85 19.45
CA ALA A 307 -21.77 -3.34 20.50
C ALA A 307 -23.04 -2.62 20.00
N ASN A 308 -23.13 -2.29 18.70
CA ASN A 308 -24.35 -1.75 18.10
C ASN A 308 -25.26 -2.87 17.55
N GLY A 309 -24.84 -4.13 17.62
CA GLY A 309 -25.55 -5.29 17.09
C GLY A 309 -25.18 -5.64 15.65
N THR A 310 -24.21 -4.95 15.04
CA THR A 310 -23.77 -5.25 13.67
C THR A 310 -22.91 -6.50 13.66
N VAL A 311 -23.20 -7.47 12.80
CA VAL A 311 -22.33 -8.63 12.59
C VAL A 311 -21.26 -8.28 11.56
N TRP A 312 -20.02 -8.65 11.82
CA TRP A 312 -18.85 -8.44 10.99
C TRP A 312 -18.30 -9.78 10.57
N VAL A 313 -17.97 -9.93 9.29
CA VAL A 313 -17.22 -11.07 8.77
C VAL A 313 -16.00 -10.54 8.06
N VAL A 314 -14.82 -11.00 8.44
CA VAL A 314 -13.53 -10.70 7.80
C VAL A 314 -12.98 -11.98 7.16
N TRP A 315 -12.27 -11.89 6.04
CA TRP A 315 -11.69 -13.04 5.35
C TRP A 315 -10.49 -12.59 4.51
N ASP A 316 -9.62 -13.51 4.11
CA ASP A 316 -8.57 -13.23 3.11
C ASP A 316 -8.99 -13.67 1.71
N SER A 317 -8.47 -12.97 0.70
CA SER A 317 -8.97 -13.09 -0.65
C SER A 317 -7.89 -12.94 -1.72
N GLU A 318 -7.88 -13.86 -2.69
CA GLU A 318 -6.99 -13.91 -3.85
C GLU A 318 -7.66 -13.40 -5.15
N ARG A 319 -8.53 -12.39 -5.05
CA ARG A 319 -9.25 -11.81 -6.19
C ARG A 319 -8.33 -11.06 -7.17
N GLU A 320 -7.21 -10.54 -6.71
CA GLU A 320 -6.21 -9.86 -7.55
C GLU A 320 -5.06 -10.82 -7.89
N PHE A 321 -4.74 -10.96 -9.19
CA PHE A 321 -3.75 -11.95 -9.67
C PHE A 321 -2.40 -11.85 -8.95
N GLY A 322 -2.14 -12.79 -8.05
CA GLY A 322 -0.89 -12.92 -7.30
C GLY A 322 -0.80 -12.15 -5.99
N ASN A 323 -1.89 -11.53 -5.53
CA ASN A 323 -1.98 -10.85 -4.23
C ASN A 323 -3.10 -11.46 -3.38
N ARG A 324 -2.86 -11.57 -2.07
CA ARG A 324 -3.85 -12.02 -1.08
C ARG A 324 -4.05 -10.87 -0.09
N ASP A 325 -5.27 -10.37 0.02
CA ASP A 325 -5.61 -9.20 0.84
C ASP A 325 -6.78 -9.51 1.79
N ILE A 326 -6.89 -8.75 2.88
CA ILE A 326 -7.99 -8.87 3.84
C ILE A 326 -9.20 -8.08 3.38
N TYR A 327 -10.39 -8.66 3.49
CA TYR A 327 -11.67 -8.04 3.19
C TYR A 327 -12.63 -8.19 4.38
N TYR A 328 -13.67 -7.35 4.40
CA TYR A 328 -14.75 -7.49 5.36
C TYR A 328 -16.12 -7.12 4.79
N LYS A 329 -17.16 -7.60 5.51
CA LYS A 329 -18.57 -7.26 5.34
C LYS A 329 -19.22 -7.02 6.68
N THR A 330 -20.27 -6.20 6.67
CA THR A 330 -21.12 -5.99 7.83
C THR A 330 -22.57 -6.35 7.54
N PHE A 331 -23.29 -6.76 8.57
CA PHE A 331 -24.72 -7.07 8.54
C PHE A 331 -25.44 -6.33 9.68
N ASP A 332 -26.33 -5.42 9.32
CA ASP A 332 -27.25 -4.67 10.21
C ASP A 332 -28.73 -4.88 9.84
N GLY A 333 -29.01 -6.00 9.15
CA GLY A 333 -30.30 -6.36 8.56
C GLY A 333 -30.18 -6.68 7.07
N GLU A 334 -29.18 -6.12 6.39
CA GLU A 334 -28.74 -6.48 5.05
C GLU A 334 -27.19 -6.52 5.02
N TRP A 335 -26.62 -7.34 4.14
CA TRP A 335 -25.17 -7.39 3.97
C TRP A 335 -24.67 -6.17 3.20
N SER A 336 -23.54 -5.60 3.65
CA SER A 336 -22.81 -4.58 2.90
C SER A 336 -22.18 -5.15 1.62
N ASP A 337 -21.67 -4.25 0.77
CA ASP A 337 -20.71 -4.63 -0.28
C ASP A 337 -19.42 -5.19 0.37
N ASP A 338 -18.65 -5.95 -0.41
CA ASP A 338 -17.30 -6.40 -0.04
C ASP A 338 -16.36 -5.19 0.08
N ILE A 339 -15.74 -5.00 1.25
CA ILE A 339 -14.82 -3.89 1.49
C ILE A 339 -13.42 -4.45 1.68
N GLN A 340 -12.50 -4.09 0.78
CA GLN A 340 -11.07 -4.39 0.90
C GLN A 340 -10.46 -3.58 2.05
N LEU A 341 -9.75 -4.26 2.95
CA LEU A 341 -9.05 -3.66 4.10
C LEU A 341 -7.56 -3.44 3.80
N THR A 342 -6.88 -4.39 3.16
CA THR A 342 -5.44 -4.30 2.82
C THR A 342 -5.20 -4.25 1.31
N GLU A 343 -4.13 -3.57 0.87
CA GLU A 343 -3.85 -3.30 -0.55
C GLU A 343 -2.34 -3.30 -0.90
N HIS A 344 -1.53 -3.96 -0.07
CA HIS A 344 -0.08 -4.03 -0.27
C HIS A 344 0.29 -5.22 -1.16
N SER A 345 1.49 -5.24 -1.76
CA SER A 345 1.96 -6.34 -2.60
C SER A 345 2.43 -7.59 -1.84
N GLY A 346 2.28 -7.61 -0.52
CA GLY A 346 2.61 -8.77 0.32
C GLY A 346 1.32 -9.52 0.60
N LYS A 347 1.40 -10.85 0.73
CA LYS A 347 0.22 -11.64 1.07
C LYS A 347 -0.18 -11.36 2.52
N ASP A 348 -1.46 -11.13 2.73
CA ASP A 348 -2.11 -11.03 4.03
C ASP A 348 -3.13 -12.17 4.17
N TRP A 349 -3.16 -12.89 5.29
CA TRP A 349 -4.05 -14.02 5.50
C TRP A 349 -4.42 -14.27 6.98
N SER A 350 -5.32 -15.22 7.22
CA SER A 350 -5.76 -15.62 8.57
C SER A 350 -6.25 -14.45 9.44
N PRO A 351 -7.21 -13.63 8.99
CA PRO A 351 -7.65 -12.49 9.75
C PRO A 351 -8.41 -12.88 11.04
N GLN A 352 -8.20 -12.10 12.09
CA GLN A 352 -8.91 -12.20 13.38
C GLN A 352 -9.55 -10.83 13.69
N ILE A 353 -10.78 -10.81 14.20
CA ILE A 353 -11.51 -9.57 14.51
C ILE A 353 -12.02 -9.55 15.97
N ILE A 354 -11.85 -8.42 16.65
CA ILE A 354 -12.36 -8.16 18.01
C ILE A 354 -12.79 -6.70 18.16
N GLN A 355 -13.75 -6.41 19.04
CA GLN A 355 -14.08 -5.05 19.44
C GLN A 355 -13.67 -4.84 20.90
N ASP A 356 -12.95 -3.75 21.16
CA ASP A 356 -12.63 -3.37 22.53
C ASP A 356 -13.79 -2.61 23.21
N SER A 357 -13.71 -2.48 24.53
CA SER A 357 -14.69 -1.79 25.37
C SER A 357 -14.84 -0.29 25.07
N SER A 358 -13.91 0.32 24.31
CA SER A 358 -14.05 1.68 23.81
C SER A 358 -14.93 1.78 22.56
N GLY A 359 -15.26 0.64 21.96
CA GLY A 359 -16.01 0.52 20.72
C GLY A 359 -15.13 0.52 19.47
N THR A 360 -13.80 0.41 19.63
CA THR A 360 -12.85 0.32 18.51
C THR A 360 -12.83 -1.10 17.99
N ILE A 361 -12.96 -1.25 16.67
CA ILE A 361 -12.84 -2.53 15.97
C ILE A 361 -11.35 -2.78 15.70
N TRP A 362 -10.85 -3.96 16.01
CA TRP A 362 -9.49 -4.38 15.75
C TRP A 362 -9.53 -5.55 14.78
N ILE A 363 -8.77 -5.45 13.69
CA ILE A 363 -8.55 -6.57 12.77
C ILE A 363 -7.06 -6.85 12.77
N PHE A 364 -6.69 -8.11 12.98
CA PHE A 364 -5.33 -8.64 12.96
C PHE A 364 -5.19 -9.62 11.81
N TRP A 365 -3.99 -9.77 11.25
CA TRP A 365 -3.71 -10.74 10.18
C TRP A 365 -2.23 -11.08 10.10
N ASP A 366 -1.92 -12.23 9.50
CA ASP A 366 -0.55 -12.63 9.17
C ASP A 366 -0.14 -11.98 7.84
N SER A 367 1.11 -11.51 7.74
CA SER A 367 1.60 -10.83 6.55
C SER A 367 3.06 -11.17 6.23
N GLU A 368 3.35 -11.38 4.94
CA GLU A 368 4.70 -11.63 4.40
C GLU A 368 5.40 -10.34 3.90
N ARG A 369 4.77 -9.16 4.08
CA ARG A 369 5.17 -7.93 3.38
C ARG A 369 6.57 -7.40 3.68
N ASP A 370 7.17 -7.80 4.80
CA ASP A 370 8.50 -7.37 5.24
C ASP A 370 9.59 -8.43 5.04
N GLY A 371 9.28 -9.55 4.38
CA GLY A 371 10.21 -10.63 4.07
C GLY A 371 10.19 -11.83 5.04
N ASN A 372 9.54 -11.68 6.20
CA ASN A 372 9.17 -12.75 7.13
C ASN A 372 7.65 -12.74 7.35
N GLN A 373 7.08 -13.85 7.85
CA GLN A 373 5.69 -13.88 8.32
C GLN A 373 5.58 -13.13 9.67
N ASP A 374 4.80 -12.05 9.68
CA ASP A 374 4.60 -11.17 10.82
C ASP A 374 3.13 -10.88 11.05
N ILE A 375 2.75 -10.59 12.29
CA ILE A 375 1.37 -10.24 12.64
C ILE A 375 1.18 -8.73 12.56
N TYR A 376 0.17 -8.30 11.83
CA TYR A 376 -0.24 -6.91 11.63
C TYR A 376 -1.62 -6.65 12.21
N TYR A 377 -1.95 -5.37 12.40
CA TYR A 377 -3.27 -4.94 12.85
C TYR A 377 -3.69 -3.57 12.33
N MET A 378 -5.00 -3.31 12.39
CA MET A 378 -5.62 -2.03 12.10
C MET A 378 -6.79 -1.77 13.07
N MET A 379 -7.02 -0.50 13.40
CA MET A 379 -8.08 -0.04 14.30
C MET A 379 -9.15 0.73 13.53
N GLY A 380 -10.42 0.37 13.69
CA GLY A 380 -11.59 1.04 13.14
C GLY A 380 -12.34 1.79 14.23
N THR A 381 -12.45 3.11 14.11
CA THR A 381 -13.17 3.96 15.08
C THR A 381 -14.35 4.68 14.46
N PHE A 382 -15.49 4.71 15.14
CA PHE A 382 -16.68 5.42 14.68
C PHE A 382 -16.65 6.90 15.09
N VAL A 383 -16.48 7.79 14.13
CA VAL A 383 -16.51 9.24 14.34
C VAL A 383 -17.93 9.76 14.16
N SER A 384 -18.46 10.44 15.18
CA SER A 384 -19.81 10.99 15.13
C SER A 384 -19.85 12.46 14.71
N TRP A 385 -20.74 12.78 13.76
CA TRP A 385 -20.99 14.14 13.32
C TRP A 385 -22.34 14.63 13.88
N TRP A 386 -22.33 15.75 14.61
CA TRP A 386 -23.54 16.45 15.04
C TRP A 386 -24.06 17.36 13.92
N VAL A 387 -25.27 17.09 13.43
CA VAL A 387 -26.02 18.06 12.61
C VAL A 387 -27.00 18.78 13.53
N ALA A 388 -26.72 20.03 13.89
CA ALA A 388 -27.62 20.83 14.73
C ALA A 388 -29.00 20.97 14.05
N PRO A 389 -30.13 20.78 14.77
CA PRO A 389 -31.50 20.90 14.21
C PRO A 389 -31.77 22.25 13.54
N GLU A 390 -31.05 23.29 13.96
CA GLU A 390 -31.11 24.63 13.37
C GLU A 390 -30.64 24.64 11.91
N ILE A 391 -29.70 23.77 11.53
CA ILE A 391 -29.19 23.63 10.16
C ILE A 391 -30.25 22.95 9.27
N LEU A 392 -30.96 21.95 9.78
CA LEU A 392 -32.08 21.30 9.07
C LEU A 392 -33.28 22.25 8.90
N ALA A 393 -33.56 23.09 9.91
CA ALA A 393 -34.59 24.11 9.82
C ALA A 393 -34.24 25.21 8.80
N ILE A 394 -32.97 25.63 8.75
CA ILE A 394 -32.47 26.56 7.72
C ILE A 394 -32.54 25.93 6.32
N PHE A 395 -32.29 24.62 6.22
CA PHE A 395 -32.39 23.84 4.97
C PHE A 395 -33.83 23.79 4.42
N LEU A 396 -34.83 23.54 5.28
CA LEU A 396 -36.25 23.54 4.91
C LEU A 396 -36.78 24.94 4.59
N ILE A 397 -36.35 25.96 5.35
CA ILE A 397 -36.68 27.38 5.06
C ILE A 397 -36.05 27.80 3.71
N GLY A 398 -34.83 27.35 3.40
CA GLY A 398 -34.16 27.61 2.12
C GLY A 398 -34.91 27.02 0.91
N LEU A 399 -35.46 25.80 1.04
CA LEU A 399 -36.29 25.14 0.02
C LEU A 399 -37.68 25.80 -0.14
N LEU A 400 -38.28 26.29 0.95
CA LEU A 400 -39.56 27.01 0.92
C LEU A 400 -39.42 28.44 0.34
N VAL A 401 -38.28 29.10 0.59
CA VAL A 401 -37.99 30.44 0.05
C VAL A 401 -37.54 30.37 -1.41
N SER A 402 -36.87 29.30 -1.85
CA SER A 402 -36.48 29.14 -3.26
C SER A 402 -37.66 28.79 -4.19
N SER A 403 -38.73 28.19 -3.66
CA SER A 403 -39.97 27.93 -4.41
C SER A 403 -40.94 29.12 -4.43
N SER A 404 -40.68 30.17 -3.64
CA SER A 404 -41.60 31.30 -3.46
C SER A 404 -40.87 32.65 -3.56
N TYR A 405 -40.94 33.27 -4.75
CA TYR A 405 -40.53 34.64 -5.10
C TYR A 405 -39.04 34.91 -5.37
N GLY A 406 -38.76 35.21 -6.64
CA GLY A 406 -37.45 35.68 -7.11
C GLY A 406 -37.14 37.11 -6.67
N TRP A 407 -36.36 37.26 -5.61
CA TRP A 407 -35.68 38.50 -5.21
C TRP A 407 -34.18 38.23 -4.97
N TYR A 408 -33.37 38.26 -6.04
CA TYR A 408 -31.91 38.33 -5.92
C TYR A 408 -31.40 39.57 -6.65
N LYS A 409 -31.18 40.66 -5.90
CA LYS A 409 -30.26 41.78 -6.20
C LYS A 409 -30.33 42.81 -5.07
N LYS A 410 -29.62 42.55 -3.97
CA LYS A 410 -29.09 43.51 -2.97
C LYS A 410 -28.90 42.77 -1.64
N PHE A 411 -27.76 42.12 -1.42
CA PHE A 411 -27.08 41.94 -0.13
C PHE A 411 -25.80 41.13 -0.39
N PRO A 412 -24.59 41.68 -0.17
CA PRO A 412 -23.36 40.90 -0.24
C PRO A 412 -23.09 40.32 1.16
N VAL A 413 -23.55 39.10 1.39
CA VAL A 413 -23.05 38.24 2.47
C VAL A 413 -22.58 36.96 1.78
N SER A 414 -21.27 36.73 1.78
CA SER A 414 -20.66 35.57 1.12
C SER A 414 -20.96 34.29 1.91
N PHE A 415 -22.00 33.56 1.52
CA PHE A 415 -22.21 32.16 1.88
C PHE A 415 -21.42 31.27 0.90
N ASN A 416 -20.08 31.28 0.97
CA ASN A 416 -19.22 30.52 0.05
C ASN A 416 -18.55 29.28 0.67
N ARG A 417 -18.98 28.83 1.86
CA ARG A 417 -18.30 27.77 2.61
C ARG A 417 -18.91 26.36 2.55
N PHE A 418 -20.02 26.17 1.83
CA PHE A 418 -20.61 24.83 1.67
C PHE A 418 -21.03 24.62 0.21
N SER A 419 -20.11 24.11 -0.61
CA SER A 419 -20.47 23.46 -1.87
C SER A 419 -20.77 21.99 -1.62
N TRP A 420 -21.79 21.48 -2.29
CA TRP A 420 -22.20 20.09 -2.17
C TRP A 420 -22.01 19.38 -3.51
N VAL A 421 -21.65 18.11 -3.47
CA VAL A 421 -21.47 17.23 -4.63
C VAL A 421 -22.27 15.95 -4.44
N ILE A 422 -22.68 15.33 -5.55
CA ILE A 422 -23.40 14.07 -5.53
C ILE A 422 -22.39 12.93 -5.71
N THR A 423 -22.25 12.09 -4.70
CA THR A 423 -21.44 10.86 -4.74
C THR A 423 -22.33 9.68 -4.32
N GLY A 424 -22.36 8.60 -5.11
CA GLY A 424 -23.20 7.43 -4.83
C GLY A 424 -24.70 7.73 -4.66
N GLY A 425 -25.21 8.79 -5.30
CA GLY A 425 -26.61 9.23 -5.15
C GLY A 425 -26.91 10.07 -3.89
N LYS A 426 -25.92 10.36 -3.04
CA LYS A 426 -26.05 11.18 -1.83
C LYS A 426 -25.36 12.55 -2.01
N LEU A 427 -25.92 13.60 -1.41
CA LEU A 427 -25.32 14.95 -1.38
C LEU A 427 -24.32 15.04 -0.22
N VAL A 428 -23.04 15.20 -0.52
CA VAL A 428 -21.95 15.36 0.46
C VAL A 428 -21.26 16.71 0.30
N PRO A 429 -20.71 17.31 1.38
CA PRO A 429 -19.96 18.56 1.26
C PRO A 429 -18.65 18.31 0.49
N PHE A 430 -18.35 19.19 -0.46
CA PHE A 430 -17.09 19.16 -1.19
C PHE A 430 -15.93 19.58 -0.27
N MET A 431 -15.04 18.63 0.00
CA MET A 431 -13.74 18.78 0.62
C MET A 431 -12.66 19.01 -0.45
N GLU A 432 -11.90 20.09 -0.31
CA GLU A 432 -10.73 20.37 -1.15
C GLU A 432 -9.62 19.36 -0.87
N ILE A 433 -9.00 18.85 -1.93
CA ILE A 433 -7.85 17.94 -1.84
C ILE A 433 -6.60 18.79 -1.57
N ASN A 434 -6.12 18.78 -0.33
CA ASN A 434 -4.96 19.56 0.13
C ASN A 434 -4.21 18.82 1.25
N PRO A 435 -2.88 18.58 1.14
CA PRO A 435 -2.00 18.98 0.05
C PRO A 435 -2.25 18.20 -1.25
N ASN A 436 -1.97 18.83 -2.39
CA ASN A 436 -1.99 18.14 -3.69
C ASN A 436 -0.87 17.08 -3.69
N PRO A 437 -1.20 15.78 -3.87
CA PRO A 437 -0.21 14.71 -3.75
C PRO A 437 0.78 14.67 -4.93
N TYR A 438 0.42 15.26 -6.07
CA TYR A 438 1.25 15.26 -7.27
C TYR A 438 2.26 16.40 -7.27
N ILE A 439 3.54 16.06 -7.41
CA ILE A 439 4.64 17.01 -7.37
C ILE A 439 5.33 17.01 -8.73
N ALA A 440 4.97 17.97 -9.58
CA ALA A 440 5.59 18.11 -10.89
C ALA A 440 6.91 18.89 -10.81
N GLY A 441 8.01 18.25 -11.23
CA GLY A 441 9.26 18.91 -11.60
C GLY A 441 10.42 18.74 -10.62
N ASN A 442 10.14 18.60 -9.33
CA ASN A 442 11.14 18.21 -8.35
C ASN A 442 11.38 16.70 -8.40
N PRO A 443 12.60 16.22 -8.13
CA PRO A 443 12.83 14.79 -7.95
C PRO A 443 12.04 14.25 -6.76
N ILE A 444 11.32 13.14 -6.98
CA ILE A 444 10.65 12.38 -5.92
C ILE A 444 11.70 11.76 -4.99
N ARG A 445 11.54 11.99 -3.68
CA ARG A 445 12.42 11.48 -2.62
C ARG A 445 11.72 10.43 -1.76
N SER A 446 10.44 10.65 -1.45
CA SER A 446 9.57 9.73 -0.72
C SER A 446 9.33 8.45 -1.50
N ARG A 447 9.40 7.31 -0.82
CA ARG A 447 9.18 5.98 -1.42
C ARG A 447 7.70 5.80 -1.82
N GLU A 448 6.79 6.41 -1.08
CA GLU A 448 5.33 6.32 -1.25
C GLU A 448 4.84 6.95 -2.56
N MET A 449 5.53 7.99 -3.05
CA MET A 449 5.20 8.67 -4.31
C MET A 449 6.12 8.26 -5.47
N PHE A 450 6.96 7.24 -5.29
CA PHE A 450 7.81 6.69 -6.34
C PHE A 450 7.15 5.46 -6.97
N PHE A 451 6.81 5.55 -8.26
CA PHE A 451 6.05 4.52 -8.96
C PHE A 451 6.80 3.93 -10.15
N GLY A 452 6.69 2.61 -10.31
CA GLY A 452 7.35 1.83 -11.35
C GLY A 452 8.86 1.73 -11.15
N ARG A 453 9.58 1.33 -12.22
CA ARG A 453 11.05 1.20 -12.27
C ARG A 453 11.65 0.02 -11.52
N GLU A 454 10.85 -0.96 -11.11
CA GLU A 454 11.39 -2.20 -10.53
C GLU A 454 12.30 -2.94 -11.50
N ASP A 455 12.02 -2.84 -12.81
CA ASP A 455 12.89 -3.35 -13.87
C ASP A 455 14.29 -2.70 -13.89
N VAL A 456 14.43 -1.49 -13.32
CA VAL A 456 15.71 -0.79 -13.19
C VAL A 456 16.42 -1.23 -11.92
N PHE A 457 15.72 -1.39 -10.80
CA PHE A 457 16.32 -1.86 -9.55
C PHE A 457 16.79 -3.31 -9.66
N GLU A 458 15.96 -4.20 -10.22
CA GLU A 458 16.35 -5.59 -10.51
C GLU A 458 17.60 -5.66 -11.41
N PHE A 459 17.67 -4.79 -12.41
CA PHE A 459 18.85 -4.65 -13.26
C PHE A 459 20.07 -4.18 -12.46
N LEU A 460 19.91 -3.21 -11.54
CA LEU A 460 21.00 -2.71 -10.70
C LEU A 460 21.48 -3.79 -9.73
N ASP A 461 20.58 -4.46 -9.01
CA ASP A 461 20.92 -5.54 -8.08
C ASP A 461 21.70 -6.65 -8.79
N THR A 462 21.16 -7.14 -9.91
CA THR A 462 21.81 -8.19 -10.72
C THR A 462 23.22 -7.79 -11.16
N LYS A 463 23.44 -6.54 -11.58
CA LYS A 463 24.74 -6.08 -12.10
C LYS A 463 25.74 -5.72 -11.02
N LEU A 464 25.28 -5.24 -9.88
CA LEU A 464 26.12 -4.92 -8.75
C LEU A 464 26.55 -6.19 -7.98
N GLU A 465 25.67 -7.20 -7.87
CA GLU A 465 25.98 -8.48 -7.21
C GLU A 465 26.94 -9.36 -8.01
N GLN A 466 26.89 -9.30 -9.35
CA GLN A 466 27.82 -10.04 -10.23
C GLN A 466 29.29 -9.60 -10.09
N GLY A 467 29.59 -8.62 -9.22
CA GLY A 467 30.95 -8.20 -8.90
C GLY A 467 31.69 -7.63 -10.11
N VAL A 468 30.96 -7.07 -11.07
CA VAL A 468 31.56 -6.58 -12.31
C VAL A 468 32.23 -5.23 -12.03
N ASP A 469 33.53 -5.11 -12.32
CA ASP A 469 34.36 -3.88 -12.22
C ASP A 469 33.94 -2.82 -13.27
N VAL A 470 32.64 -2.51 -13.34
CA VAL A 470 32.02 -1.82 -14.45
C VAL A 470 31.08 -0.73 -13.94
N ALA A 471 31.28 0.48 -14.47
CA ALA A 471 30.36 1.60 -14.25
C ALA A 471 28.99 1.32 -14.90
N ILE A 472 27.92 1.58 -14.17
CA ILE A 472 26.56 1.56 -14.70
C ILE A 472 26.16 2.97 -15.10
N VAL A 473 25.60 3.15 -16.29
CA VAL A 473 25.13 4.45 -16.78
C VAL A 473 23.62 4.43 -17.01
N LEU A 474 22.89 5.16 -16.19
CA LEU A 474 21.47 5.47 -16.35
C LEU A 474 21.32 6.69 -17.26
N HIS A 475 20.96 6.48 -18.52
CA HIS A 475 20.82 7.56 -19.50
C HIS A 475 19.37 7.72 -19.94
N GLY A 476 18.96 8.95 -20.25
CA GLY A 476 17.62 9.21 -20.76
C GLY A 476 17.26 10.68 -20.71
N GLN A 477 16.13 11.07 -21.28
CA GLN A 477 15.72 12.47 -21.35
C GLN A 477 15.59 13.15 -19.98
N ARG A 478 15.68 14.49 -19.98
CA ARG A 478 15.45 15.25 -18.76
C ARG A 478 14.02 14.99 -18.26
N ARG A 479 13.85 14.85 -16.94
CA ARG A 479 12.54 14.61 -16.28
C ARG A 479 11.94 13.20 -16.45
N THR A 480 12.74 12.18 -16.79
CA THR A 480 12.30 10.77 -16.83
C THR A 480 12.40 10.01 -15.49
N GLY A 481 12.93 10.64 -14.44
CA GLY A 481 13.02 10.07 -13.09
C GLY A 481 14.40 9.55 -12.67
N LYS A 482 15.46 9.81 -13.43
CA LYS A 482 16.83 9.38 -13.09
C LYS A 482 17.28 9.82 -11.68
N THR A 483 17.20 11.11 -11.38
CA THR A 483 17.54 11.65 -10.06
C THR A 483 16.67 11.03 -8.95
N SER A 484 15.39 10.76 -9.24
CA SER A 484 14.49 10.09 -8.29
C SER A 484 14.92 8.65 -8.00
N ILE A 485 15.35 7.90 -9.02
CA ILE A 485 15.94 6.56 -8.84
C ILE A 485 17.16 6.63 -7.91
N LEU A 486 18.07 7.59 -8.15
CA LEU A 486 19.25 7.76 -7.29
C LEU A 486 18.89 8.13 -5.84
N TYR A 487 17.82 8.90 -5.61
CA TYR A 487 17.32 9.14 -4.26
C TYR A 487 16.78 7.87 -3.60
N GLN A 488 16.07 7.01 -4.33
CA GLN A 488 15.60 5.73 -3.76
C GLN A 488 16.78 4.86 -3.33
N ILE A 489 17.83 4.77 -4.16
CA ILE A 489 19.06 4.06 -3.80
C ILE A 489 19.71 4.67 -2.56
N LYS A 490 19.75 6.01 -2.49
CA LYS A 490 20.31 6.74 -1.35
C LYS A 490 19.59 6.44 -0.03
N GLU A 491 18.28 6.25 -0.07
CA GLU A 491 17.47 5.89 1.10
C GLU A 491 17.45 4.36 1.37
N GLY A 492 18.40 3.60 0.79
CA GLY A 492 18.63 2.19 1.12
C GLY A 492 17.90 1.17 0.25
N ARG A 493 17.34 1.56 -0.91
CA ARG A 493 16.55 0.65 -1.77
C ARG A 493 17.30 -0.60 -2.26
N LEU A 494 18.63 -0.56 -2.38
CA LEU A 494 19.44 -1.71 -2.82
C LEU A 494 20.00 -2.55 -1.65
N GLY A 495 19.57 -2.28 -0.41
CA GLY A 495 19.98 -3.03 0.77
C GLY A 495 21.23 -2.48 1.50
N PRO A 496 21.52 -3.02 2.70
CA PRO A 496 22.53 -2.50 3.63
C PRO A 496 23.99 -2.82 3.23
N GLN A 497 24.19 -3.70 2.25
CA GLN A 497 25.50 -4.05 1.70
C GLN A 497 26.15 -2.89 0.92
N PHE A 498 25.33 -1.91 0.49
CA PHE A 498 25.80 -0.71 -0.20
C PHE A 498 25.77 0.51 0.73
N ILE A 499 26.83 1.30 0.67
CA ILE A 499 26.94 2.60 1.32
C ILE A 499 26.75 3.67 0.23
N PRO A 500 25.55 4.26 0.10
CA PRO A 500 25.26 5.17 -1.00
C PRO A 500 25.94 6.53 -0.82
N VAL A 501 26.64 6.98 -1.86
CA VAL A 501 27.29 8.30 -1.91
C VAL A 501 26.74 9.07 -3.10
N PHE A 502 25.79 9.97 -2.82
CA PHE A 502 25.14 10.79 -3.85
C PHE A 502 25.93 12.07 -4.14
N ILE A 503 26.32 12.24 -5.40
CA ILE A 503 27.09 13.36 -5.95
C ILE A 503 26.27 14.04 -7.04
N ASP A 504 25.77 15.24 -6.76
CA ASP A 504 25.13 16.10 -7.76
C ASP A 504 26.17 17.08 -8.33
N ILE A 505 26.55 16.90 -9.61
CA ILE A 505 27.55 17.75 -10.27
C ILE A 505 27.05 19.17 -10.48
N GLN A 506 25.73 19.37 -10.60
CA GLN A 506 25.10 20.67 -10.77
C GLN A 506 25.21 21.50 -9.48
N GLU A 507 24.90 20.91 -8.33
CA GLU A 507 25.02 21.58 -7.02
C GLU A 507 26.49 21.73 -6.57
N MET A 508 27.40 20.95 -7.14
CA MET A 508 28.80 20.94 -6.78
C MET A 508 29.57 22.15 -7.35
N VAL A 509 29.58 23.25 -6.60
CA VAL A 509 30.43 24.42 -6.89
C VAL A 509 31.88 24.15 -6.45
N VAL A 510 32.81 24.07 -7.40
CA VAL A 510 34.24 23.79 -7.15
C VAL A 510 35.10 24.63 -8.09
N ASN A 511 36.31 24.99 -7.67
CA ASN A 511 37.25 25.80 -8.44
C ASN A 511 38.46 25.02 -8.97
N ASN A 512 38.73 23.83 -8.43
CA ASN A 512 39.88 22.99 -8.77
C ASN A 512 39.64 21.53 -8.32
N ASP A 513 40.53 20.62 -8.71
CA ASP A 513 40.46 19.21 -8.35
C ASP A 513 40.47 18.96 -6.83
N LYS A 514 41.22 19.77 -6.05
CA LYS A 514 41.30 19.61 -4.59
C LYS A 514 39.93 19.82 -3.96
N GLU A 515 39.24 20.91 -4.29
CA GLU A 515 37.89 21.17 -3.79
C GLU A 515 36.88 20.10 -4.23
N PHE A 516 37.04 19.57 -5.45
CA PHE A 516 36.21 18.48 -5.96
C PHE A 516 36.38 17.20 -5.14
N LEU A 517 37.62 16.74 -4.96
CA LEU A 517 37.94 15.56 -4.16
C LEU A 517 37.53 15.76 -2.69
N GLN A 518 37.74 16.95 -2.11
CA GLN A 518 37.31 17.28 -0.75
C GLN A 518 35.81 17.11 -0.55
N LYS A 519 35.00 17.56 -1.52
CA LYS A 519 33.55 17.42 -1.46
C LYS A 519 33.10 15.97 -1.58
N ILE A 520 33.74 15.18 -2.44
CA ILE A 520 33.47 13.74 -2.53
C ILE A 520 33.83 13.05 -1.20
N ALA A 521 35.01 13.32 -0.65
CA ALA A 521 35.46 12.72 0.60
C ALA A 521 34.49 13.03 1.75
N LYS A 522 34.02 14.28 1.85
CA LYS A 522 33.02 14.69 2.82
C LYS A 522 31.69 13.94 2.65
N LYS A 523 31.24 13.72 1.41
CA LYS A 523 30.03 12.95 1.12
C LYS A 523 30.17 11.47 1.49
N MET A 524 31.35 10.89 1.29
CA MET A 524 31.65 9.53 1.72
C MET A 524 31.62 9.39 3.24
N VAL A 525 32.23 10.32 3.98
CA VAL A 525 32.15 10.36 5.44
C VAL A 525 30.70 10.54 5.91
N GLU A 526 29.90 11.39 5.24
CA GLU A 526 28.46 11.52 5.55
C GLU A 526 27.68 10.20 5.39
N GLY A 527 28.09 9.31 4.48
CA GLY A 527 27.51 7.97 4.31
C GLY A 527 27.97 6.94 5.34
N LEU A 528 29.04 7.22 6.09
CA LEU A 528 29.60 6.35 7.14
C LEU A 528 29.08 6.67 8.55
N LYS A 529 28.06 7.52 8.69
CA LYS A 529 27.57 7.99 10.01
C LYS A 529 27.10 6.87 10.93
N ASP A 530 26.66 5.74 10.37
CA ASP A 530 26.17 4.59 11.13
C ASP A 530 27.29 3.60 11.50
N CYS A 531 28.56 3.91 11.19
CA CYS A 531 29.73 3.12 11.60
C CYS A 531 30.21 3.53 13.01
N GLU A 532 31.11 2.74 13.61
CA GLU A 532 31.63 2.99 14.97
C GLU A 532 32.12 4.45 15.17
N PRO A 533 31.71 5.13 16.26
CA PRO A 533 31.98 6.56 16.46
C PRO A 533 33.45 6.95 16.41
N GLU A 534 34.35 6.14 16.97
CA GLU A 534 35.79 6.46 17.05
C GLU A 534 36.46 6.52 15.65
N SER A 535 36.07 5.62 14.74
CA SER A 535 36.54 5.62 13.35
C SER A 535 35.97 6.77 12.53
N PHE A 536 34.75 7.22 12.85
CA PHE A 536 34.11 8.36 12.19
C PHE A 536 34.80 9.70 12.54
N TYR A 537 35.17 9.90 13.81
CA TYR A 537 35.87 11.12 14.24
C TYR A 537 37.28 11.25 13.66
N SER A 538 38.04 10.15 13.57
CA SER A 538 39.39 10.15 13.01
C SER A 538 39.41 10.47 11.51
N LEU A 539 38.44 9.95 10.75
CA LEU A 539 38.27 10.29 9.33
C LEU A 539 37.94 11.78 9.12
N LYS A 540 37.10 12.35 9.97
CA LYS A 540 36.74 13.77 9.87
C LYS A 540 37.94 14.67 10.15
N GLU A 541 38.75 14.33 11.16
CA GLU A 541 39.99 15.03 11.47
C GLU A 541 41.02 14.91 10.32
N PHE A 542 41.14 13.73 9.71
CA PHE A 542 41.99 13.51 8.53
C PHE A 542 41.62 14.45 7.37
N LEU A 543 40.32 14.62 7.10
CA LEU A 543 39.82 15.50 6.03
C LEU A 543 40.12 16.98 6.27
N GLU A 544 40.29 17.42 7.51
CA GLU A 544 40.53 18.83 7.84
C GLU A 544 42.01 19.19 7.79
N THR A 545 42.93 18.22 7.90
CA THR A 545 44.35 18.49 8.20
C THR A 545 45.36 18.01 7.16
N ASN A 546 45.05 16.99 6.35
CA ASN A 546 46.07 16.24 5.58
C ASN A 546 46.16 16.53 4.07
N TRP A 547 45.41 17.52 3.55
CA TRP A 547 45.37 17.79 2.10
C TRP A 547 46.65 18.41 1.52
N ASN A 548 47.34 17.66 0.68
CA ASN A 548 48.47 18.15 -0.10
C ASN A 548 48.01 19.14 -1.18
N GLU A 549 48.53 20.37 -1.16
CA GLU A 549 48.17 21.41 -2.12
C GLU A 549 48.73 21.17 -3.53
N ASN A 550 49.84 20.44 -3.65
CA ASN A 550 50.51 20.17 -4.93
C ASN A 550 49.93 18.94 -5.63
N ASN A 551 49.58 17.91 -4.87
CA ASN A 551 48.97 16.69 -5.41
C ASN A 551 47.82 16.18 -4.53
N PRO A 552 46.58 16.68 -4.74
CA PRO A 552 45.42 16.26 -3.95
C PRO A 552 44.98 14.82 -4.23
N TYR A 553 45.46 14.20 -5.31
CA TYR A 553 45.13 12.82 -5.67
C TYR A 553 45.75 11.81 -4.69
N ASP A 554 47.02 11.99 -4.32
CA ASP A 554 47.72 11.08 -3.39
C ASP A 554 47.04 11.04 -2.01
N THR A 555 46.68 12.21 -1.47
CA THR A 555 45.93 12.28 -0.19
C THR A 555 44.58 11.60 -0.30
N PHE A 556 43.92 11.71 -1.44
CA PHE A 556 42.63 11.07 -1.65
C PHE A 556 42.76 9.55 -1.77
N GLU A 557 43.81 9.02 -2.39
CA GLU A 557 44.09 7.58 -2.40
C GLU A 557 44.31 7.03 -0.99
N GLU A 558 45.07 7.73 -0.15
CA GLU A 558 45.24 7.36 1.27
C GLU A 558 43.90 7.36 2.01
N PHE A 559 43.05 8.36 1.75
CA PHE A 559 41.69 8.42 2.31
C PHE A 559 40.83 7.21 1.88
N LEU A 560 40.89 6.81 0.61
CA LEU A 560 40.17 5.64 0.11
C LEU A 560 40.66 4.34 0.77
N ASP A 561 41.97 4.21 0.97
CA ASP A 561 42.53 3.05 1.66
C ASP A 561 42.04 2.97 3.10
N ILE A 562 41.95 4.08 3.83
CA ILE A 562 41.34 4.09 5.16
C ILE A 562 39.87 3.65 5.08
N CYS A 563 39.09 4.23 4.16
CA CYS A 563 37.68 3.90 3.98
C CYS A 563 37.47 2.40 3.66
N SER A 564 38.35 1.80 2.84
CA SER A 564 38.31 0.38 2.46
C SER A 564 38.40 -0.58 3.65
N THR A 565 39.15 -0.18 4.69
CA THR A 565 39.32 -0.97 5.92
C THR A 565 38.14 -0.87 6.88
N LEU A 566 37.36 0.22 6.82
CA LEU A 566 36.31 0.53 7.79
C LEU A 566 34.94 -0.07 7.42
N ILE A 567 34.71 -0.35 6.15
CA ILE A 567 33.39 -0.73 5.64
C ILE A 567 33.02 -2.20 5.82
N GLY A 568 33.95 -3.04 6.33
CA GLY A 568 33.64 -4.37 6.86
C GLY A 568 33.00 -5.34 5.86
N GLY A 569 33.39 -5.26 4.58
CA GLY A 569 32.84 -6.09 3.49
C GLY A 569 31.71 -5.44 2.70
N ARG A 570 31.20 -4.27 3.14
CA ARG A 570 30.26 -3.45 2.35
C ARG A 570 30.95 -2.76 1.17
N CYS A 571 30.16 -2.28 0.23
CA CYS A 571 30.61 -1.57 -0.97
C CYS A 571 30.13 -0.11 -0.96
N PHE A 572 31.01 0.85 -1.28
CA PHE A 572 30.57 2.20 -1.58
C PHE A 572 29.91 2.25 -2.95
N LEU A 573 28.67 2.72 -2.99
CA LEU A 573 27.95 2.96 -4.24
C LEU A 573 27.98 4.45 -4.58
N ILE A 574 28.94 4.83 -5.43
CA ILE A 574 29.17 6.21 -5.86
C ILE A 574 28.18 6.56 -6.97
N MET A 575 27.18 7.36 -6.64
CA MET A 575 26.13 7.78 -7.55
C MET A 575 26.39 9.21 -8.03
N VAL A 576 26.66 9.39 -9.32
CA VAL A 576 26.98 10.69 -9.91
C VAL A 576 25.82 11.15 -10.80
N ASP A 577 25.06 12.14 -10.34
CA ASP A 577 23.98 12.76 -11.10
C ASP A 577 24.47 13.94 -11.95
N GLU A 578 23.78 14.17 -13.07
CA GLU A 578 24.15 15.12 -14.12
C GLU A 578 25.64 15.04 -14.51
N TYR A 579 26.17 13.82 -14.68
CA TYR A 579 27.58 13.62 -15.02
C TYR A 579 28.00 14.33 -16.33
N ASP A 580 27.03 14.64 -17.21
CA ASP A 580 27.24 15.45 -18.40
C ASP A 580 27.94 16.80 -18.11
N LEU A 581 27.64 17.40 -16.95
CA LEU A 581 28.20 18.68 -16.51
C LEU A 581 29.67 18.58 -16.10
N LEU A 582 30.17 17.38 -15.84
CA LEU A 582 31.59 17.15 -15.58
C LEU A 582 32.42 17.54 -16.81
N ALA A 583 31.90 17.31 -18.02
CA ALA A 583 32.51 17.75 -19.27
C ALA A 583 32.68 19.27 -19.32
N GLU A 584 31.64 20.00 -18.96
CA GLU A 584 31.67 21.46 -18.96
C GLU A 584 32.72 22.02 -17.99
N LYS A 585 32.87 21.41 -16.81
CA LYS A 585 33.89 21.80 -15.83
C LYS A 585 35.31 21.53 -16.33
N ILE A 586 35.54 20.41 -17.03
CA ILE A 586 36.84 20.10 -17.65
C ILE A 586 37.13 21.06 -18.81
N GLU A 587 36.15 21.33 -19.67
CA GLU A 587 36.28 22.27 -20.80
C GLU A 587 36.57 23.70 -20.34
N LYS A 588 35.95 24.13 -19.24
CA LYS A 588 36.22 25.41 -18.57
C LYS A 588 37.55 25.43 -17.81
N LYS A 589 38.31 24.33 -17.80
CA LYS A 589 39.57 24.15 -17.06
C LYS A 589 39.43 24.35 -15.54
N ILE A 590 38.22 24.14 -15.02
CA ILE A 590 37.97 24.08 -13.57
C ILE A 590 38.54 22.78 -13.02
N LEU A 591 38.33 21.68 -13.75
CA LEU A 591 38.92 20.38 -13.45
C LEU A 591 39.95 20.00 -14.51
N ARG A 592 41.01 19.31 -14.09
CA ARG A 592 41.97 18.71 -15.02
C ARG A 592 41.39 17.47 -15.68
N SER A 593 41.75 17.19 -16.93
CA SER A 593 41.28 16.01 -17.67
C SER A 593 41.67 14.68 -17.03
N GLU A 594 42.74 14.69 -16.24
CA GLU A 594 43.32 13.57 -15.52
C GLU A 594 42.35 12.97 -14.50
N ILE A 595 41.33 13.73 -14.06
CA ILE A 595 40.28 13.25 -13.16
C ILE A 595 39.54 12.02 -13.73
N THR A 596 39.39 11.91 -15.05
CA THR A 596 38.72 10.74 -15.65
C THR A 596 39.59 9.49 -15.57
N GLY A 597 40.91 9.64 -15.71
CA GLY A 597 41.86 8.54 -15.49
C GLY A 597 41.88 8.10 -14.02
N PHE A 598 41.76 9.05 -13.10
CA PHE A 598 41.69 8.78 -11.67
C PHE A 598 40.39 8.07 -11.26
N LEU A 599 39.21 8.55 -11.69
CA LEU A 599 37.94 7.88 -11.41
C LEU A 599 37.90 6.46 -12.00
N ARG A 600 38.50 6.27 -13.19
CA ARG A 600 38.63 4.94 -13.79
C ARG A 600 39.47 4.00 -12.93
N SER A 601 40.56 4.48 -12.32
CA SER A 601 41.40 3.61 -11.49
C SER A 601 40.63 3.05 -10.29
N TRP A 602 39.70 3.83 -9.71
CA TRP A 602 38.86 3.35 -8.62
C TRP A 602 37.92 2.23 -9.08
N MET A 603 37.29 2.41 -10.23
CA MET A 603 36.37 1.41 -10.80
C MET A 603 37.05 0.08 -11.09
N GLN A 604 38.35 0.09 -11.45
CA GLN A 604 39.06 -1.12 -11.90
C GLN A 604 39.90 -1.80 -10.82
N LEU A 605 40.40 -1.04 -9.83
CA LEU A 605 41.40 -1.55 -8.89
C LEU A 605 40.82 -1.85 -7.50
N LYS A 606 39.57 -1.47 -7.23
CA LYS A 606 38.98 -1.54 -5.89
C LYS A 606 37.55 -2.07 -5.96
N SER A 607 37.38 -3.38 -5.75
CA SER A 607 36.07 -4.08 -5.76
C SER A 607 35.05 -3.58 -4.72
N GLN A 608 35.49 -2.73 -3.79
CA GLN A 608 34.66 -2.09 -2.77
C GLN A 608 34.04 -0.75 -3.22
N PHE A 609 34.23 -0.34 -4.48
CA PHE A 609 33.65 0.88 -5.03
C PHE A 609 32.91 0.59 -6.34
N SER A 610 31.59 0.71 -6.31
CA SER A 610 30.73 0.60 -7.49
C SER A 610 30.24 1.98 -7.90
N PHE A 611 30.00 2.18 -9.20
CA PHE A 611 29.60 3.48 -9.73
C PHE A 611 28.31 3.41 -10.53
N VAL A 612 27.42 4.37 -10.27
CA VAL A 612 26.20 4.61 -11.05
C VAL A 612 26.20 6.06 -11.52
N PHE A 613 26.25 6.27 -12.83
CA PHE A 613 26.20 7.58 -13.46
C PHE A 613 24.80 7.84 -14.02
N ALA A 614 24.21 9.00 -13.71
CA ALA A 614 22.93 9.41 -14.27
C ALA A 614 23.08 10.67 -15.14
N GLY A 615 22.59 10.59 -16.38
CA GLY A 615 22.77 11.68 -17.34
C GLY A 615 21.78 11.68 -18.50
N THR A 616 21.87 12.71 -19.31
CA THR A 616 21.04 12.95 -20.49
C THR A 616 21.69 12.55 -21.80
N ARG A 617 23.03 12.46 -21.86
CA ARG A 617 23.77 12.17 -23.10
C ARG A 617 24.72 11.01 -22.93
N GLU A 618 24.89 10.25 -24.01
CA GLU A 618 25.99 9.28 -24.13
C GLU A 618 27.29 10.03 -24.51
N LEU A 619 27.96 10.61 -23.51
CA LEU A 619 29.16 11.44 -23.72
C LEU A 619 30.34 10.72 -24.39
N GLU A 620 30.37 9.38 -24.35
CA GLU A 620 31.39 8.55 -24.98
C GLU A 620 31.54 8.79 -26.50
N LYS A 621 30.48 9.24 -27.17
CA LYS A 621 30.48 9.52 -28.61
C LYS A 621 31.07 10.89 -28.97
N THR A 622 31.50 11.69 -27.99
CA THR A 622 31.80 13.12 -28.21
C THR A 622 33.29 13.48 -28.20
N LYS A 623 34.11 12.94 -27.27
CA LYS A 623 35.51 13.35 -27.07
C LYS A 623 36.41 12.19 -26.63
N PRO A 624 37.74 12.23 -26.88
CA PRO A 624 38.64 11.07 -26.70
C PRO A 624 38.81 10.57 -25.26
N PHE A 625 38.54 11.40 -24.25
CA PHE A 625 38.76 11.04 -22.84
C PHE A 625 37.54 10.40 -22.18
N TRP A 626 36.33 10.51 -22.76
CA TRP A 626 35.12 9.86 -22.25
C TRP A 626 35.10 8.34 -22.48
N PRO A 627 35.51 7.83 -23.66
CA PRO A 627 35.72 6.40 -23.85
C PRO A 627 36.66 5.80 -22.82
N LEU A 628 37.67 6.53 -22.32
CA LEU A 628 38.56 6.00 -21.28
C LEU A 628 37.84 5.72 -19.96
N LEU A 629 36.81 6.49 -19.61
CA LEU A 629 36.04 6.30 -18.38
C LEU A 629 34.94 5.24 -18.54
N PHE A 630 34.34 5.15 -19.73
CA PHE A 630 33.15 4.34 -19.99
C PHE A 630 33.36 3.14 -20.93
N ASP A 631 34.61 2.79 -21.28
CA ASP A 631 34.94 1.70 -22.22
C ASP A 631 34.26 0.36 -21.88
N SER A 632 34.08 0.09 -20.58
CA SER A 632 33.45 -1.12 -20.07
C SER A 632 32.04 -0.88 -19.49
N ALA A 633 31.49 0.34 -19.60
CA ALA A 633 30.25 0.72 -18.91
C ALA A 633 29.02 0.00 -19.46
N ILE A 634 28.08 -0.35 -18.56
CA ILE A 634 26.79 -0.93 -18.94
C ILE A 634 25.73 0.17 -18.92
N TYR A 635 25.01 0.29 -20.03
CA TYR A 635 24.00 1.32 -20.23
C TYR A 635 22.59 0.78 -19.94
N ARG A 636 21.81 1.56 -19.18
CA ARG A 636 20.36 1.36 -18.99
C ARG A 636 19.62 2.63 -19.37
N LYS A 637 18.79 2.54 -20.42
CA LYS A 637 17.93 3.64 -20.85
C LYS A 637 16.74 3.81 -19.89
N ILE A 638 16.60 4.99 -19.30
CA ILE A 638 15.44 5.38 -18.47
C ILE A 638 14.47 6.17 -19.34
N SER A 639 13.35 5.53 -19.69
CA SER A 639 12.33 6.06 -20.61
C SER A 639 11.04 6.47 -19.89
N THR A 640 9.88 6.40 -20.55
CA THR A 640 8.56 6.66 -19.96
C THR A 640 8.15 5.54 -19.00
N LEU A 641 7.10 5.73 -18.20
CA LEU A 641 6.56 4.65 -17.36
C LEU A 641 5.85 3.62 -18.22
N LYS A 642 5.74 2.38 -17.72
CA LYS A 642 4.81 1.40 -18.28
C LYS A 642 3.39 1.91 -18.09
N LYS A 643 2.45 1.43 -18.90
CA LYS A 643 1.06 1.92 -18.86
C LYS A 643 0.43 1.62 -17.50
N GLU A 644 0.73 0.47 -16.95
CA GLU A 644 0.28 -0.04 -15.65
C GLU A 644 0.79 0.88 -14.53
N ASP A 645 2.11 1.11 -14.47
CA ASP A 645 2.74 2.02 -13.49
C ASP A 645 2.18 3.45 -13.56
N ALA A 646 1.88 3.92 -14.78
CA ALA A 646 1.30 5.24 -15.00
C ALA A 646 -0.15 5.34 -14.50
N ILE A 647 -0.93 4.27 -14.63
CA ILE A 647 -2.28 4.16 -14.05
C ILE A 647 -2.20 4.13 -12.53
N THR A 648 -1.26 3.37 -11.96
CA THR A 648 -1.04 3.31 -10.51
C THR A 648 -0.65 4.66 -9.94
N LEU A 649 0.30 5.37 -10.58
CA LEU A 649 0.65 6.76 -10.24
C LEU A 649 -0.58 7.68 -10.33
N MET A 650 -1.44 7.49 -11.32
CA MET A 650 -2.65 8.30 -11.50
C MET A 650 -3.71 8.05 -10.43
N LYS A 651 -3.92 6.81 -9.99
CA LYS A 651 -5.06 6.45 -9.15
C LYS A 651 -4.71 6.31 -7.67
N LYS A 652 -3.57 5.72 -7.31
CA LYS A 652 -3.21 5.39 -5.92
C LYS A 652 -3.17 6.63 -5.01
N PRO A 653 -2.53 7.77 -5.37
CA PRO A 653 -2.42 8.92 -4.47
C PRO A 653 -3.74 9.66 -4.20
N VAL A 654 -4.78 9.40 -4.97
CA VAL A 654 -6.11 10.03 -4.85
C VAL A 654 -7.22 8.98 -4.75
N ARG A 655 -6.90 7.76 -4.31
CA ARG A 655 -7.87 6.67 -4.13
C ARG A 655 -8.96 7.11 -3.17
N GLY A 656 -10.22 6.88 -3.55
CA GLY A 656 -11.40 7.34 -2.81
C GLY A 656 -11.71 8.85 -2.91
N LEU A 657 -10.82 9.66 -3.52
CA LEU A 657 -10.99 11.10 -3.67
C LEU A 657 -11.40 11.51 -5.09
N ILE A 658 -10.79 10.92 -6.12
CA ILE A 658 -11.06 11.27 -7.53
C ILE A 658 -11.46 10.02 -8.32
N HIS A 659 -12.58 10.13 -9.05
CA HIS A 659 -13.04 9.12 -10.00
C HIS A 659 -12.70 9.53 -11.43
N TYR A 660 -11.82 8.77 -12.08
CA TYR A 660 -11.49 8.96 -13.49
C TYR A 660 -12.36 8.06 -14.38
N ASP A 661 -13.04 8.65 -15.36
CA ASP A 661 -13.72 7.86 -16.39
C ASP A 661 -12.69 7.10 -17.26
N SER A 662 -13.12 5.99 -17.87
CA SER A 662 -12.23 5.12 -18.66
C SER A 662 -11.67 5.82 -19.90
N ASP A 663 -12.49 6.63 -20.57
CA ASP A 663 -12.10 7.45 -21.72
C ASP A 663 -11.13 8.57 -21.33
N ALA A 664 -11.39 9.26 -20.21
CA ALA A 664 -10.50 10.28 -19.66
C ALA A 664 -9.13 9.68 -19.30
N THR A 665 -9.11 8.50 -18.68
CA THR A 665 -7.88 7.77 -18.34
C THR A 665 -7.03 7.51 -19.59
N GLU A 666 -7.61 6.92 -20.63
CA GLU A 666 -6.90 6.64 -21.88
C GLU A 666 -6.40 7.92 -22.56
N GLN A 667 -7.22 8.98 -22.53
CA GLN A 667 -6.87 10.29 -23.08
C GLN A 667 -5.66 10.89 -22.36
N ILE A 668 -5.62 10.85 -21.01
CA ILE A 668 -4.51 11.37 -20.21
C ILE A 668 -3.22 10.59 -20.49
N LEU A 669 -3.29 9.26 -20.51
CA LEU A 669 -2.12 8.40 -20.79
C LEU A 669 -1.57 8.66 -22.19
N ARG A 670 -2.46 8.81 -23.19
CA ARG A 670 -2.07 9.16 -24.57
C ARG A 670 -1.44 10.55 -24.65
N LEU A 671 -2.05 11.56 -24.01
CA LEU A 671 -1.59 12.96 -24.04
C LEU A 671 -0.19 13.12 -23.43
N THR A 672 0.04 12.41 -22.34
CA THR A 672 1.30 12.47 -21.56
C THR A 672 2.30 11.43 -22.00
N SER A 673 1.85 10.43 -22.77
CA SER A 673 2.64 9.29 -23.25
C SER A 673 3.35 8.56 -22.10
N CYS A 674 2.66 8.47 -20.96
CA CYS A 674 3.16 7.93 -19.70
C CYS A 674 4.48 8.58 -19.23
N HIS A 675 4.79 9.80 -19.68
CA HIS A 675 6.00 10.50 -19.27
C HIS A 675 5.86 11.00 -17.82
N PRO A 676 6.71 10.59 -16.87
CA PRO A 676 6.51 10.83 -15.43
C PRO A 676 6.21 12.30 -15.09
N TYR A 677 7.00 13.22 -15.63
CA TYR A 677 6.81 14.66 -15.37
C TYR A 677 5.51 15.24 -15.95
N PHE A 678 5.14 14.88 -17.18
CA PHE A 678 3.93 15.42 -17.80
C PHE A 678 2.67 14.80 -17.22
N LEU A 679 2.75 13.52 -16.86
CA LEU A 679 1.69 12.84 -16.12
C LEU A 679 1.48 13.52 -14.77
N GLN A 680 2.50 13.66 -13.93
CA GLN A 680 2.35 14.37 -12.65
C GLN A 680 1.91 15.83 -12.81
N LEU A 681 2.39 16.55 -13.84
CA LEU A 681 1.94 17.92 -14.12
C LEU A 681 0.44 17.98 -14.44
N MET A 682 -0.05 17.07 -15.28
CA MET A 682 -1.49 16.99 -15.59
C MET A 682 -2.29 16.62 -14.36
N LEU A 683 -1.85 15.63 -13.59
CA LEU A 683 -2.54 15.19 -12.37
C LEU A 683 -2.59 16.29 -11.30
N GLN A 684 -1.50 17.04 -11.13
CA GLN A 684 -1.47 18.21 -10.28
C GLN A 684 -2.53 19.24 -10.72
N LYS A 685 -2.60 19.53 -12.03
CA LYS A 685 -3.60 20.43 -12.60
C LYS A 685 -5.04 19.92 -12.49
N PHE A 686 -5.26 18.61 -12.56
CA PHE A 686 -6.59 18.02 -12.36
C PHE A 686 -7.09 18.20 -10.93
N VAL A 687 -6.22 18.02 -9.94
CA VAL A 687 -6.58 18.29 -8.53
C VAL A 687 -6.94 19.76 -8.35
N ASP A 688 -6.16 20.69 -8.92
CA ASP A 688 -6.48 22.13 -8.86
C ASP A 688 -7.82 22.42 -9.55
N HIS A 689 -8.06 21.84 -10.73
CA HIS A 689 -9.30 21.98 -11.51
C HIS A 689 -10.52 21.45 -10.75
N ILE A 690 -10.41 20.29 -10.11
CA ILE A 690 -11.44 19.69 -9.26
C ILE A 690 -11.76 20.60 -8.06
N ASN A 691 -10.73 21.13 -7.40
CA ASN A 691 -10.90 22.06 -6.28
C ASN A 691 -11.63 23.34 -6.72
N GLU A 692 -11.32 23.87 -7.91
CA GLU A 692 -11.99 25.04 -8.47
C GLU A 692 -13.44 24.76 -8.91
N ARG A 693 -13.68 23.63 -9.58
CA ARG A 693 -14.99 23.25 -10.14
C ARG A 693 -15.90 22.53 -9.15
N ARG A 694 -15.35 22.08 -8.01
CA ARG A 694 -16.04 21.45 -6.88
C ARG A 694 -16.80 20.19 -7.31
N HIS A 695 -16.12 19.23 -7.92
CA HIS A 695 -16.61 17.86 -8.22
C HIS A 695 -15.47 16.85 -8.17
N TYR A 696 -15.76 15.57 -7.94
CA TYR A 696 -14.73 14.51 -7.78
C TYR A 696 -14.53 13.63 -9.01
N ARG A 697 -15.20 13.94 -10.12
CA ARG A 697 -15.15 13.13 -11.34
C ARG A 697 -14.33 13.83 -12.43
N ILE A 698 -13.43 13.10 -13.10
CA ILE A 698 -12.72 13.58 -14.30
C ILE A 698 -13.23 12.83 -15.52
N GLY A 699 -13.96 13.54 -16.38
CA GLY A 699 -14.37 13.07 -17.71
C GLY A 699 -13.53 13.68 -18.83
N SER A 700 -13.79 13.29 -20.08
CA SER A 700 -13.06 13.84 -21.24
C SER A 700 -13.18 15.37 -21.40
N GLU A 701 -14.30 15.97 -20.98
CA GLU A 701 -14.48 17.42 -21.01
C GLU A 701 -13.49 18.13 -20.07
N ASP A 702 -13.27 17.59 -18.86
CA ASP A 702 -12.29 18.12 -17.89
C ASP A 702 -10.86 18.01 -18.43
N VAL A 703 -10.55 16.91 -19.11
CA VAL A 703 -9.26 16.70 -19.77
C VAL A 703 -9.02 17.79 -20.82
N ASP A 704 -10.01 18.09 -21.67
CA ASP A 704 -9.87 19.12 -22.69
C ASP A 704 -9.74 20.54 -22.10
N GLU A 705 -10.43 20.84 -21.01
CA GLU A 705 -10.31 22.12 -20.30
C GLU A 705 -8.92 22.30 -19.69
N VAL A 706 -8.39 21.29 -18.99
CA VAL A 706 -7.04 21.30 -18.40
C VAL A 706 -5.96 21.40 -19.49
N VAL A 707 -6.13 20.68 -20.60
CA VAL A 707 -5.22 20.80 -21.76
C VAL A 707 -5.27 22.21 -22.32
N SER A 708 -6.45 22.83 -22.41
CA SER A 708 -6.59 24.23 -22.87
C SER A 708 -5.84 25.20 -21.96
N ASP A 709 -5.90 25.03 -20.63
CA ASP A 709 -5.11 25.81 -19.68
C ASP A 709 -3.61 25.62 -19.90
N LEU A 710 -3.14 24.38 -20.03
CA LEU A 710 -1.74 24.07 -20.33
C LEU A 710 -1.26 24.69 -21.65
N MET A 711 -2.12 24.81 -22.67
CA MET A 711 -1.75 25.51 -23.92
C MET A 711 -1.63 27.03 -23.74
N ARG A 712 -2.41 27.62 -22.84
CA ARG A 712 -2.30 29.06 -22.50
C ARG A 712 -1.09 29.33 -21.63
N HIS A 713 -0.82 28.45 -20.67
CA HIS A 713 0.26 28.52 -19.69
C HIS A 713 1.21 27.31 -19.82
N PRO A 714 2.02 27.25 -20.90
CA PRO A 714 2.82 26.07 -21.19
C PRO A 714 3.94 25.84 -20.17
N PRO A 715 4.22 24.57 -19.81
CA PRO A 715 5.35 24.25 -18.95
C PRO A 715 6.66 24.71 -19.59
N SER A 716 7.59 25.18 -18.75
CA SER A 716 8.91 25.66 -19.20
C SER A 716 9.70 24.64 -20.01
N HIS A 717 9.43 23.34 -19.79
CA HIS A 717 10.05 22.26 -20.54
C HIS A 717 9.74 22.31 -22.05
N PHE A 718 8.53 22.74 -22.46
CA PHE A 718 8.20 22.87 -23.89
C PHE A 718 9.08 23.92 -24.57
N ASN A 719 9.25 25.08 -23.91
CA ASN A 719 10.15 26.12 -24.40
C ASN A 719 11.60 25.62 -24.45
N TYR A 720 12.04 24.83 -23.48
CA TYR A 720 13.37 24.23 -23.48
C TYR A 720 13.59 23.32 -24.71
N LEU A 721 12.66 22.40 -25.00
CA LEU A 721 12.76 21.52 -26.18
C LEU A 721 12.78 22.32 -27.48
N TRP A 722 11.94 23.35 -27.58
CA TRP A 722 11.86 24.21 -28.76
C TRP A 722 13.15 25.02 -28.97
N VAL A 723 13.64 25.69 -27.93
CA VAL A 723 14.84 26.54 -28.00
C VAL A 723 16.08 25.71 -28.33
N ASN A 724 16.20 24.50 -27.79
CA ASN A 724 17.32 23.58 -28.09
C ASN A 724 17.17 22.81 -29.41
N SER A 725 16.05 22.98 -30.13
CA SER A 725 15.90 22.49 -31.49
C SER A 725 16.48 23.50 -32.48
N SER A 726 17.22 23.01 -33.48
CA SER A 726 17.73 23.80 -34.59
C SER A 726 16.60 24.37 -35.45
N LEU A 727 16.91 25.37 -36.28
CA LEU A 727 15.91 25.98 -37.16
C LEU A 727 15.24 24.94 -38.08
N GLN A 728 16.01 24.00 -38.65
CA GLN A 728 15.47 22.98 -39.54
C GLN A 728 14.61 21.95 -38.78
N GLU A 729 15.01 21.56 -37.57
CA GLU A 729 14.19 20.71 -36.68
C GLU A 729 12.84 21.37 -36.36
N ARG A 730 12.83 22.67 -36.04
CA ARG A 730 11.59 23.43 -35.76
C ARG A 730 10.65 23.46 -36.95
N LYS A 731 11.17 23.57 -38.18
CA LYS A 731 10.35 23.50 -39.41
C LYS A 731 9.69 22.13 -39.56
N VAL A 732 10.46 21.06 -39.41
CA VAL A 732 9.95 19.67 -39.48
C VAL A 732 8.87 19.44 -38.41
N LEU A 733 9.16 19.80 -37.16
CA LEU A 733 8.23 19.66 -36.05
C LEU A 733 6.92 20.43 -36.29
N SER A 734 6.99 21.64 -36.84
CA SER A 734 5.78 22.45 -37.10
C SER A 734 4.99 21.95 -38.30
N ALA A 735 5.67 21.40 -39.31
CA ALA A 735 5.01 20.72 -40.43
C ALA A 735 4.24 19.50 -39.94
N MET A 736 4.88 18.65 -39.13
CA MET A 736 4.25 17.47 -38.54
C MET A 736 3.12 17.85 -37.58
N ALA A 737 3.27 18.90 -36.77
CA ALA A 737 2.23 19.37 -35.87
C ALA A 737 0.99 19.94 -36.60
N SER A 738 1.11 20.30 -37.88
CA SER A 738 0.00 20.81 -38.68
C SER A 738 -0.96 19.76 -39.23
N PHE A 739 -0.62 18.47 -39.10
CA PHE A 739 -1.53 17.38 -39.48
C PHE A 739 -2.71 17.27 -38.49
N PRO A 740 -3.87 16.76 -38.91
CA PRO A 740 -5.03 16.55 -38.02
C PRO A 740 -4.70 15.69 -36.80
N ILE A 741 -5.42 15.90 -35.70
CA ILE A 741 -5.21 15.18 -34.42
C ILE A 741 -5.53 13.68 -34.58
N GLU A 742 -6.43 13.31 -35.50
CA GLU A 742 -6.71 11.90 -35.82
C GLU A 742 -5.53 11.20 -36.52
N SER A 743 -4.61 11.95 -37.12
CA SER A 743 -3.40 11.44 -37.80
C SER A 743 -2.19 11.48 -36.87
N MET A 744 -2.16 10.58 -35.89
CA MET A 744 -0.99 10.43 -35.00
C MET A 744 0.23 9.86 -35.72
N GLU A 745 -0.01 8.88 -36.58
CA GLU A 745 1.00 8.26 -37.43
C GLU A 745 1.07 9.01 -38.76
N ILE A 746 2.24 9.60 -39.05
CA ILE A 746 2.46 10.42 -40.24
C ILE A 746 3.45 9.70 -41.15
N PRO A 747 3.02 9.24 -42.34
CA PRO A 747 3.93 8.64 -43.31
C PRO A 747 5.00 9.62 -43.79
N LEU A 748 6.22 9.13 -43.97
CA LEU A 748 7.37 9.92 -44.41
C LEU A 748 7.10 10.70 -45.70
N GLN A 749 6.37 10.10 -46.64
CA GLN A 749 5.99 10.76 -47.91
C GLN A 749 5.09 11.97 -47.70
N GLU A 750 4.20 11.95 -46.71
CA GLU A 750 3.33 13.08 -46.39
C GLU A 750 4.12 14.23 -45.75
N ILE A 751 5.11 13.88 -44.90
CA ILE A 751 6.04 14.86 -44.32
C ILE A 751 6.82 15.57 -45.44
N TYR A 752 7.36 14.81 -46.40
CA TYR A 752 8.03 15.37 -47.58
C TYR A 752 7.12 16.29 -48.39
N ALA A 753 5.89 15.83 -48.71
CA ALA A 753 4.93 16.61 -49.46
C ALA A 753 4.61 17.95 -48.77
N LYS A 754 4.49 17.96 -47.44
CA LYS A 754 4.26 19.18 -46.66
C LYS A 754 5.48 20.11 -46.67
N LEU A 755 6.68 19.57 -46.49
CA LEU A 755 7.94 20.33 -46.39
C LEU A 755 8.44 20.88 -47.73
N SER A 756 8.02 20.30 -48.86
CA SER A 756 8.28 20.84 -50.20
C SER A 756 7.81 22.30 -50.36
N GLN A 757 6.88 22.75 -49.50
CA GLN A 757 6.37 24.12 -49.47
C GLN A 757 7.34 25.15 -48.85
N ILE A 758 8.43 24.73 -48.18
CA ILE A 758 9.39 25.61 -47.46
C ILE A 758 10.86 25.35 -47.87
N ASN A 759 11.10 24.86 -49.10
CA ASN A 759 12.43 24.73 -49.71
C ASN A 759 13.50 24.04 -48.82
N ILE A 760 13.12 22.97 -48.11
CA ILE A 760 14.05 22.07 -47.40
C ILE A 760 14.46 20.96 -48.37
N GLU A 761 15.76 20.71 -48.51
CA GLU A 761 16.26 19.64 -49.39
C GLU A 761 15.86 18.24 -48.88
N ASP A 762 15.32 17.40 -49.76
CA ASP A 762 14.78 16.08 -49.39
C ASP A 762 15.81 15.16 -48.69
N THR A 763 17.08 15.27 -49.08
CA THR A 763 18.20 14.52 -48.49
C THR A 763 18.47 14.88 -47.02
N THR A 764 17.99 16.04 -46.55
CA THR A 764 18.21 16.51 -45.18
C THR A 764 17.07 16.15 -44.22
N VAL A 765 15.84 15.94 -44.71
CA VAL A 765 14.65 15.69 -43.88
C VAL A 765 14.75 14.39 -43.09
N LYS A 766 15.12 13.29 -43.74
CA LYS A 766 15.23 11.98 -43.06
C LYS A 766 16.27 12.01 -41.93
N GLY A 767 17.43 12.62 -42.16
CA GLY A 767 18.45 12.79 -41.12
C GLY A 767 18.02 13.71 -39.98
N ILE A 768 17.14 14.69 -40.23
CA ILE A 768 16.52 15.51 -39.17
C ILE A 768 15.53 14.68 -38.35
N LEU A 769 14.68 13.88 -39.00
CA LEU A 769 13.72 13.01 -38.33
C LEU A 769 14.43 11.96 -37.46
N GLU A 770 15.49 11.33 -37.97
CA GLU A 770 16.32 10.39 -37.20
C GLU A 770 16.93 11.07 -35.97
N LYS A 771 17.47 12.29 -36.10
CA LYS A 771 17.96 13.07 -34.94
C LYS A 771 16.87 13.41 -33.93
N LEU A 772 15.65 13.69 -34.38
CA LEU A 772 14.52 13.96 -33.50
C LEU A 772 14.04 12.69 -32.77
N VAL A 773 14.20 11.52 -33.38
CA VAL A 773 13.98 10.21 -32.75
C VAL A 773 15.07 9.92 -31.72
N GLU A 774 16.34 10.18 -32.03
CA GLU A 774 17.46 10.07 -31.07
C GLU A 774 17.28 11.00 -29.86
N LYS A 775 16.68 12.19 -30.08
CA LYS A 775 16.29 13.12 -29.02
C LYS A 775 15.02 12.72 -28.26
N ASP A 776 14.44 11.54 -28.53
CA ASP A 776 13.17 11.05 -27.97
C ASP A 776 12.00 12.08 -28.11
N ILE A 777 12.05 12.96 -29.12
CA ILE A 777 10.94 13.90 -29.43
C ILE A 777 9.91 13.23 -30.33
N LEU A 778 10.39 12.40 -31.26
CA LEU A 778 9.59 11.60 -32.17
C LEU A 778 9.81 10.11 -31.92
N GLU A 779 8.85 9.29 -32.34
CA GLU A 779 9.00 7.85 -32.49
C GLU A 779 8.85 7.45 -33.95
N ILE A 780 9.45 6.31 -34.30
CA ILE A 780 9.43 5.76 -35.65
C ILE A 780 8.93 4.32 -35.61
N SER A 781 8.08 3.94 -36.57
CA SER A 781 7.60 2.56 -36.69
C SER A 781 8.73 1.59 -37.06
N LYS A 782 8.50 0.29 -36.87
CA LYS A 782 9.46 -0.76 -37.26
C LYS A 782 9.80 -0.76 -38.75
N SER A 783 8.92 -0.24 -39.62
CA SER A 783 9.20 -0.11 -41.05
C SER A 783 10.14 1.04 -41.38
N GLY A 784 10.32 2.00 -40.46
CA GLY A 784 11.14 3.19 -40.68
C GLY A 784 10.48 4.26 -41.55
N GLU A 785 9.18 4.09 -41.85
CA GLU A 785 8.45 4.96 -42.81
C GLU A 785 7.33 5.78 -42.18
N ILE A 786 7.00 5.53 -40.90
CA ILE A 786 5.94 6.22 -40.19
C ILE A 786 6.54 6.88 -38.95
N PHE A 787 6.23 8.16 -38.75
CA PHE A 787 6.71 8.96 -37.64
C PHE A 787 5.54 9.50 -36.83
N LEU A 788 5.69 9.56 -35.51
CA LEU A 788 4.71 10.15 -34.60
C LEU A 788 5.40 10.99 -33.53
N PHE A 789 4.66 11.93 -32.96
CA PHE A 789 5.13 12.65 -31.78
C PHE A 789 5.13 11.73 -30.58
N ARG A 790 6.25 11.69 -29.86
CA ARG A 790 6.32 10.94 -28.60
C ARG A 790 5.47 11.56 -27.51
N LEU A 791 5.24 12.87 -27.55
CA LEU A 791 4.44 13.59 -26.57
C LEU A 791 3.38 14.44 -27.28
N GLU A 792 2.13 13.99 -27.22
CA GLU A 792 1.01 14.63 -27.91
C GLU A 792 0.73 16.05 -27.37
N LEU A 793 0.91 16.29 -26.07
CA LEU A 793 0.82 17.64 -25.49
C LEU A 793 1.80 18.64 -26.15
N TYR A 794 3.00 18.18 -26.49
CA TYR A 794 4.01 19.03 -27.14
C TYR A 794 3.64 19.32 -28.60
N ARG A 795 3.09 18.34 -29.32
CA ARG A 795 2.55 18.54 -30.67
C ARG A 795 1.46 19.62 -30.68
N ARG A 796 0.49 19.52 -29.77
CA ARG A 796 -0.61 20.51 -29.65
C ARG A 796 -0.09 21.91 -29.33
N TRP A 797 0.91 22.01 -28.47
CA TRP A 797 1.55 23.27 -28.14
C TRP A 797 2.26 23.91 -29.35
N ILE A 798 3.02 23.12 -30.13
CA ILE A 798 3.66 23.59 -31.38
C ILE A 798 2.59 24.06 -32.36
N ALA A 799 1.54 23.28 -32.59
CA ALA A 799 0.45 23.65 -33.50
C ALA A 799 -0.22 24.97 -33.11
N SER A 800 -0.34 25.24 -31.80
CA SER A 800 -0.94 26.47 -31.27
C SER A 800 -0.02 27.69 -31.31
N LYS A 801 1.25 27.56 -30.88
CA LYS A 801 2.18 28.69 -30.69
C LYS A 801 3.13 28.93 -31.87
N HIS A 802 3.44 27.88 -32.62
CA HIS A 802 4.39 27.87 -33.72
C HIS A 802 3.79 27.23 -34.99
N PRO A 803 2.67 27.76 -35.50
CA PRO A 803 2.00 27.19 -36.66
C PRO A 803 2.91 27.25 -37.90
N PHE A 804 2.84 26.21 -38.73
CA PHE A 804 3.68 26.04 -39.93
C PHE A 804 3.69 27.27 -40.86
N LEU A 805 2.54 27.93 -41.03
CA LEU A 805 2.42 29.13 -41.86
C LEU A 805 3.25 30.31 -41.34
N ARG A 806 3.32 30.49 -40.01
CA ARG A 806 4.11 31.57 -39.40
C ARG A 806 5.61 31.32 -39.55
N ILE A 807 6.04 30.07 -39.41
CA ILE A 807 7.45 29.72 -39.63
C ILE A 807 7.85 29.91 -41.09
N ARG A 808 6.93 29.65 -42.04
CA ARG A 808 7.15 29.97 -43.45
C ARG A 808 7.43 31.47 -43.65
N GLU A 809 6.64 32.33 -43.00
CA GLU A 809 6.79 33.79 -43.06
C GLU A 809 8.03 34.33 -42.32
N GLU A 810 8.55 33.64 -41.30
CA GLU A 810 9.79 34.04 -40.61
C GLU A 810 11.07 33.74 -41.43
N ILE A 811 10.95 33.05 -42.56
CA ILE A 811 12.05 32.60 -43.44
C ILE A 811 12.07 33.35 -44.78
N GLU A 812 10.91 33.82 -45.24
CA GLU A 812 10.75 34.72 -46.41
C GLU A 812 11.11 36.17 -46.04
#